data_AF-A0A949ZGH0-F1
#
_entry.id   AF-A0A949ZGH0-F1
#
_cell.length_a   1.000
_cell.length_b   1.000
_cell.length_c   1.000
_cell.angle_alpha   90.00
_cell.angle_beta   90.00
_cell.angle_gamma   90.00
#
_symmetry.space_group_name_H-M   'P 1'
#
loop_
_entity.id
_entity.type
_entity.pdbx_description
1 polymer ?
#
loop_
_entity_poly.entity_id
_entity_poly.type
_entity_poly.pdbx_seq_one_letter_code
_entity_poly.pdbx_strand_id
1 'polypeptide(L)'
;MSPSKLNNRFRRLLGFVTGDATPLPQGPEGDDDLPAAEPDRPAAADETAAVPLPGGGDDFDRLLKEGRIRTLFQPIVSLADGSVFGYEALSRGPIGTRLESADALFSTAAERGVAAQLERICRFRAIANASAIPPGCYLFLNISPRVFEERNEALSRDVVDQNRLAQERIVLEITEKQAIEDFDLFKRTLLHYNRQGFKVAIDDAGAGHNSLRAVTEVRPHFIKLDIALVRDIDRDRAKHALVSAIIIFARRIDAKVLAEGIETVEELATLIEIGVEYGQGFLLARPSSVFAEPKAEIAAFIRERASASRSAPAPKRMTVSAVTRRAPALAPSAYTMEVMEIFDRNPDLDSVVLTDAGAPVGLVSRTKLYERLSHQFGYSIYARRPARLVMDDSYLAVDVNDSIDDVARKVVHRRRSEMYDEIVVLENGAYSGVVSVRDLLHTMTEFQASVSRYSNPLTGLPGRMLVQQEIERRGAAGTPFALLHVDINHLRHYNERYGFGRGDEIINMLAETLSSAARSLDAQHSLVGHLGGVNFVVLCAEQRVEQLATAVIGEFERKVASLHVSRELPLIEAHTPTGRPDPEVTLTVIGLCSSRTALPTFSAVASTLSRFKRAARNLRMSSFVLDGNLMTSGELLPRRIG
;
A
#
# COMPACT_ATOMS: atom_id res chain seq x y z
N MET A 1 -12.43 -1.59 18.96
CA MET A 1 -11.36 -2.44 19.56
C MET A 1 -10.04 -1.98 18.97
N SER A 2 -8.93 -1.97 19.72
CA SER A 2 -7.65 -1.53 19.14
C SER A 2 -7.13 -2.58 18.13
N PRO A 3 -6.54 -2.17 16.99
CA PRO A 3 -5.98 -3.10 15.99
C PRO A 3 -4.95 -4.08 16.58
N SER A 4 -4.22 -3.64 17.63
CA SER A 4 -3.26 -4.44 18.39
C SER A 4 -3.89 -5.59 19.20
N LYS A 5 -5.11 -5.41 19.72
CA LYS A 5 -5.85 -6.48 20.44
C LYS A 5 -6.49 -7.47 19.48
N LEU A 6 -6.86 -7.04 18.28
CA LEU A 6 -7.30 -7.95 17.22
C LEU A 6 -6.13 -8.84 16.78
N ASN A 7 -4.96 -8.25 16.50
CA ASN A 7 -3.77 -8.98 16.02
C ASN A 7 -3.27 -10.05 17.01
N ASN A 8 -3.27 -9.74 18.32
CA ASN A 8 -2.86 -10.71 19.35
C ASN A 8 -3.88 -11.82 19.62
N ARG A 9 -5.19 -11.56 19.44
CA ARG A 9 -6.22 -12.61 19.51
C ARG A 9 -6.18 -13.49 18.27
N PHE A 10 -5.87 -12.91 17.12
CA PHE A 10 -5.69 -13.57 15.83
C PHE A 10 -4.50 -14.55 15.80
N ARG A 11 -3.35 -14.13 16.31
CA ARG A 11 -2.14 -14.98 16.41
C ARG A 11 -2.36 -16.21 17.29
N ARG A 12 -3.19 -16.11 18.33
CA ARG A 12 -3.56 -17.25 19.19
C ARG A 12 -4.55 -18.21 18.50
N LEU A 13 -5.42 -17.70 17.63
CA LEU A 13 -6.43 -18.51 16.93
C LEU A 13 -5.86 -19.29 15.72
N LEU A 14 -4.71 -18.86 15.19
CA LEU A 14 -4.01 -19.50 14.07
C LEU A 14 -2.92 -20.51 14.47
N GLY A 15 -2.75 -20.82 15.76
CA GLY A 15 -1.88 -21.92 16.21
C GLY A 15 -0.37 -21.69 16.05
N PHE A 16 0.09 -20.45 15.88
CA PHE A 16 1.53 -20.16 15.87
C PHE A 16 2.08 -20.14 17.30
N VAL A 17 2.59 -21.29 17.73
CA VAL A 17 3.51 -21.38 18.87
C VAL A 17 4.88 -20.90 18.40
N THR A 18 5.35 -19.77 18.92
CA THR A 18 6.76 -19.38 18.81
C THR A 18 7.58 -20.37 19.62
N GLY A 19 8.38 -21.20 18.94
CA GLY A 19 9.28 -22.14 19.59
C GLY A 19 10.43 -21.38 20.27
N ASP A 20 10.45 -21.44 21.60
CA ASP A 20 11.65 -21.19 22.38
C ASP A 20 12.24 -22.53 22.81
N ALA A 21 13.49 -22.74 22.40
CA ALA A 21 14.29 -23.89 22.76
C ALA A 21 14.54 -23.95 24.27
N THR A 22 14.37 -25.13 24.87
CA THR A 22 14.98 -25.47 26.16
C THR A 22 15.34 -26.98 26.16
N PRO A 23 16.41 -27.38 26.86
CA PRO A 23 17.20 -28.55 26.52
C PRO A 23 16.69 -29.86 27.13
N LEU A 24 17.07 -30.95 26.48
CA LEU A 24 16.93 -32.35 26.92
C LEU A 24 17.38 -32.58 28.36
N PRO A 25 16.64 -33.38 29.15
CA PRO A 25 17.20 -34.18 30.21
C PRO A 25 17.37 -35.65 29.78
N GLN A 26 18.46 -36.22 30.27
CA GLN A 26 18.89 -37.61 30.08
C GLN A 26 17.93 -38.60 30.75
N GLY A 27 17.86 -39.82 30.19
CA GLY A 27 17.04 -40.94 30.69
C GLY A 27 17.49 -41.49 32.06
N PRO A 28 16.74 -42.48 32.57
CA PRO A 28 17.33 -43.83 32.59
C PRO A 28 16.35 -44.98 32.26
N GLU A 29 16.96 -46.05 31.73
CA GLU A 29 16.77 -47.50 31.91
C GLU A 29 15.44 -48.11 32.42
N GLY A 30 15.02 -49.23 31.79
CA GLY A 30 14.34 -50.33 32.50
C GLY A 30 13.18 -51.04 31.79
N ASP A 31 13.49 -52.19 31.18
CA ASP A 31 12.79 -53.49 31.17
C ASP A 31 11.29 -53.68 30.84
N ASP A 32 11.11 -54.56 29.83
CA ASP A 32 10.31 -55.80 29.77
C ASP A 32 8.76 -55.85 29.79
N ASP A 33 8.32 -56.87 29.04
CA ASP A 33 7.07 -57.64 29.08
C ASP A 33 5.83 -57.24 28.22
N LEU A 34 5.70 -57.97 27.10
CA LEU A 34 4.46 -58.53 26.53
C LEU A 34 3.84 -59.57 27.51
N PRO A 35 2.55 -60.01 27.45
CA PRO A 35 1.84 -60.37 26.20
C PRO A 35 0.26 -60.30 26.15
N ALA A 36 -0.25 -60.50 24.93
CA ALA A 36 -1.44 -61.25 24.46
C ALA A 36 -2.85 -61.06 25.08
N ALA A 37 -3.85 -60.76 24.21
CA ALA A 37 -4.91 -61.70 23.74
C ALA A 37 -6.24 -60.99 23.34
N GLU A 38 -6.73 -61.34 22.14
CA GLU A 38 -8.08 -61.14 21.55
C GLU A 38 -9.22 -61.81 22.39
N PRO A 39 -10.56 -61.69 22.13
CA PRO A 39 -11.22 -61.51 20.82
C PRO A 39 -12.58 -60.75 20.72
N ASP A 40 -13.06 -60.71 19.47
CA ASP A 40 -14.45 -60.78 18.96
C ASP A 40 -15.13 -59.59 18.24
N ARG A 41 -15.49 -59.90 16.98
CA ARG A 41 -16.14 -59.16 15.87
C ARG A 41 -17.67 -58.97 16.07
N PRO A 42 -18.49 -58.30 15.20
CA PRO A 42 -18.29 -57.98 13.77
C PRO A 42 -18.80 -56.63 13.18
N ALA A 43 -18.11 -56.23 12.09
CA ALA A 43 -18.57 -55.70 10.79
C ALA A 43 -19.65 -54.60 10.64
N ALA A 44 -19.25 -53.46 10.02
CA ALA A 44 -19.91 -52.91 8.82
C ALA A 44 -19.07 -51.82 8.10
N ALA A 45 -18.85 -52.06 6.79
CA ALA A 45 -18.56 -51.14 5.68
C ALA A 45 -17.30 -50.24 5.73
N ASP A 46 -16.27 -50.74 5.05
CA ASP A 46 -14.93 -50.21 4.81
C ASP A 46 -14.93 -49.03 3.80
N GLU A 47 -14.43 -47.87 4.24
CA GLU A 47 -13.89 -46.83 3.37
C GLU A 47 -12.62 -47.38 2.73
N THR A 48 -12.54 -47.40 1.40
CA THR A 48 -11.35 -47.88 0.69
C THR A 48 -10.16 -46.95 0.91
N ALA A 49 -9.40 -47.26 1.95
CA ALA A 49 -8.05 -46.75 2.19
C ALA A 49 -7.12 -47.21 1.05
N ALA A 50 -6.41 -46.25 0.46
CA ALA A 50 -5.42 -46.51 -0.58
C ALA A 50 -4.23 -47.30 -0.01
N VAL A 51 -4.00 -48.49 -0.56
CA VAL A 51 -2.77 -49.28 -0.35
C VAL A 51 -1.63 -48.62 -1.13
N PRO A 52 -0.44 -48.37 -0.55
CA PRO A 52 0.72 -47.91 -1.32
C PRO A 52 1.35 -49.09 -2.07
N LEU A 53 1.40 -49.01 -3.40
CA LEU A 53 2.10 -49.99 -4.24
C LEU A 53 3.61 -49.64 -4.36
N PRO A 54 4.53 -50.62 -4.28
CA PRO A 54 5.95 -50.42 -4.47
C PRO A 54 6.40 -50.60 -5.95
N GLY A 55 7.31 -49.73 -6.41
CA GLY A 55 8.04 -49.84 -7.70
C GLY A 55 7.20 -49.40 -8.92
N GLY A 56 7.65 -48.58 -9.86
CA GLY A 56 8.99 -48.44 -10.44
C GLY A 56 8.88 -48.66 -11.95
N GLY A 57 8.22 -47.73 -12.67
CA GLY A 57 8.07 -47.72 -14.13
C GLY A 57 6.71 -48.21 -14.64
N ASP A 58 5.67 -47.35 -14.66
CA ASP A 58 4.49 -47.40 -15.56
C ASP A 58 3.34 -46.43 -15.18
N ASP A 59 3.42 -45.70 -14.05
CA ASP A 59 2.25 -44.92 -13.58
C ASP A 59 1.98 -43.63 -14.39
N PHE A 60 2.99 -43.04 -15.05
CA PHE A 60 2.81 -41.76 -15.77
C PHE A 60 2.00 -41.90 -17.07
N ASP A 61 2.28 -42.94 -17.88
CA ASP A 61 1.58 -43.13 -19.16
C ASP A 61 0.12 -43.55 -18.91
N ARG A 62 -0.11 -44.33 -17.84
CA ARG A 62 -1.45 -44.67 -17.36
C ARG A 62 -2.19 -43.45 -16.82
N LEU A 63 -1.52 -42.58 -16.06
CA LEU A 63 -2.06 -41.31 -15.59
C LEU A 63 -2.49 -40.41 -16.75
N LEU A 64 -1.68 -40.30 -17.80
CA LEU A 64 -2.02 -39.53 -19.00
C LEU A 64 -3.21 -40.14 -19.75
N LYS A 65 -3.21 -41.46 -19.96
CA LYS A 65 -4.29 -42.16 -20.70
C LYS A 65 -5.63 -42.09 -19.97
N GLU A 66 -5.63 -42.23 -18.65
CA GLU A 66 -6.84 -42.20 -17.81
C GLU A 66 -7.21 -40.77 -17.36
N GLY A 67 -6.34 -39.79 -17.61
CA GLY A 67 -6.51 -38.41 -17.19
C GLY A 67 -6.65 -38.27 -15.67
N ARG A 68 -5.85 -39.02 -14.90
CA ARG A 68 -5.83 -39.02 -13.41
C ARG A 68 -5.14 -37.77 -12.84
N ILE A 69 -5.68 -36.61 -13.20
CA ILE A 69 -5.25 -35.30 -12.70
C ILE A 69 -6.32 -34.76 -11.75
N ARG A 70 -5.88 -34.32 -10.57
CA ARG A 70 -6.70 -33.61 -9.61
C ARG A 70 -6.59 -32.11 -9.84
N THR A 71 -7.71 -31.41 -9.67
CA THR A 71 -7.76 -29.95 -9.64
C THR A 71 -7.99 -29.50 -8.20
N LEU A 72 -7.14 -28.59 -7.72
CA LEU A 72 -7.39 -27.80 -6.53
C LEU A 72 -7.71 -26.36 -6.95
N PHE A 73 -8.48 -25.66 -6.15
CA PHE A 73 -8.82 -24.26 -6.33
C PHE A 73 -8.28 -23.45 -5.15
N GLN A 74 -7.57 -22.37 -5.44
CA GLN A 74 -7.15 -21.42 -4.42
C GLN A 74 -7.85 -20.07 -4.64
N PRO A 75 -8.49 -19.49 -3.62
CA PRO A 75 -9.21 -18.24 -3.79
C PRO A 75 -8.26 -17.05 -3.95
N ILE A 76 -8.65 -16.16 -4.85
CA ILE A 76 -8.10 -14.83 -5.05
C ILE A 76 -9.08 -13.86 -4.41
N VAL A 77 -8.61 -13.06 -3.45
CA VAL A 77 -9.45 -12.23 -2.58
C VAL A 77 -9.26 -10.76 -2.92
N SER A 78 -10.36 -10.01 -2.99
CA SER A 78 -10.38 -8.56 -3.07
C SER A 78 -9.83 -7.95 -1.77
N LEU A 79 -8.74 -7.19 -1.88
CA LEU A 79 -8.13 -6.51 -0.73
C LEU A 79 -8.89 -5.23 -0.34
N ALA A 80 -9.96 -4.89 -1.06
CA ALA A 80 -10.82 -3.75 -0.75
C ALA A 80 -11.94 -4.08 0.25
N ASP A 81 -12.42 -5.32 0.27
CA ASP A 81 -13.58 -5.75 1.04
C ASP A 81 -13.55 -7.21 1.56
N GLY A 82 -12.51 -7.97 1.21
CA GLY A 82 -12.32 -9.35 1.63
C GLY A 82 -13.22 -10.36 0.90
N SER A 83 -13.93 -9.95 -0.15
CA SER A 83 -14.74 -10.85 -0.98
C SER A 83 -13.87 -11.70 -1.90
N VAL A 84 -14.35 -12.88 -2.30
CA VAL A 84 -13.65 -13.72 -3.28
C VAL A 84 -13.88 -13.13 -4.68
N PHE A 85 -12.79 -12.80 -5.36
CA PHE A 85 -12.79 -12.31 -6.74
C PHE A 85 -12.80 -13.45 -7.75
N GLY A 86 -12.07 -14.52 -7.45
CA GLY A 86 -11.92 -15.66 -8.35
C GLY A 86 -11.14 -16.80 -7.70
N TYR A 87 -10.86 -17.83 -8.49
CA TYR A 87 -10.12 -19.00 -8.07
C TYR A 87 -9.08 -19.37 -9.12
N GLU A 88 -7.86 -19.63 -8.67
CA GLU A 88 -6.82 -20.25 -9.49
C GLU A 88 -6.95 -21.77 -9.46
N ALA A 89 -6.94 -22.40 -10.63
CA ALA A 89 -6.96 -23.85 -10.75
C ALA A 89 -5.53 -24.42 -10.78
N LEU A 90 -5.21 -25.22 -9.77
CA LEU A 90 -3.91 -25.82 -9.55
C LEU A 90 -3.98 -27.32 -9.81
N SER A 91 -3.18 -27.80 -10.77
CA SER A 91 -3.14 -29.22 -11.14
C SER A 91 -2.23 -30.02 -10.19
N ARG A 92 -2.68 -31.21 -9.79
CA ARG A 92 -1.95 -32.15 -8.94
C ARG A 92 -2.07 -33.56 -9.51
N GLY A 93 -1.02 -34.37 -9.37
CA GLY A 93 -1.12 -35.80 -9.64
C GLY A 93 -1.90 -36.53 -8.55
N PRO A 94 -1.97 -37.87 -8.63
CA PRO A 94 -2.66 -38.68 -7.64
C PRO A 94 -2.01 -38.58 -6.25
N ILE A 95 -2.84 -38.55 -5.20
CA ILE A 95 -2.39 -38.50 -3.80
C ILE A 95 -1.48 -39.69 -3.49
N GLY A 96 -0.40 -39.45 -2.74
CA GLY A 96 0.52 -40.47 -2.25
C GLY A 96 1.50 -40.97 -3.31
N THR A 97 1.49 -40.38 -4.51
CA THR A 97 2.42 -40.73 -5.59
C THR A 97 3.58 -39.75 -5.67
N ARG A 98 4.69 -40.16 -6.29
CA ARG A 98 5.82 -39.25 -6.60
C ARG A 98 5.44 -38.11 -7.55
N LEU A 99 4.30 -38.23 -8.23
CA LEU A 99 3.77 -37.27 -9.19
C LEU A 99 2.71 -36.36 -8.57
N GLU A 100 2.47 -36.44 -7.25
CA GLU A 100 1.45 -35.63 -6.58
C GLU A 100 1.69 -34.13 -6.74
N SER A 101 2.96 -33.68 -6.60
CA SER A 101 3.32 -32.28 -6.79
C SER A 101 3.30 -31.87 -8.26
N ALA A 102 2.94 -30.63 -8.53
CA ALA A 102 2.94 -30.08 -9.89
C ALA A 102 4.35 -30.12 -10.49
N ASP A 103 5.38 -29.75 -9.73
CA ASP A 103 6.76 -29.73 -10.23
C ASP A 103 7.22 -31.11 -10.72
N ALA A 104 6.98 -32.17 -9.94
CA ALA A 104 7.35 -33.52 -10.34
C ALA A 104 6.55 -33.99 -11.56
N LEU A 105 5.25 -33.69 -11.60
CA LEU A 105 4.35 -34.03 -12.69
C LEU A 105 4.78 -33.37 -14.02
N PHE A 106 5.02 -32.06 -14.02
CA PHE A 106 5.38 -31.31 -15.22
C PHE A 106 6.82 -31.55 -15.66
N SER A 107 7.77 -31.73 -14.71
CA SER A 107 9.15 -32.09 -15.06
C SER A 107 9.21 -33.45 -15.74
N THR A 108 8.48 -34.45 -15.22
CA THR A 108 8.37 -35.78 -15.86
C THR A 108 7.75 -35.69 -17.25
N ALA A 109 6.73 -34.84 -17.44
CA ALA A 109 6.09 -34.63 -18.74
C ALA A 109 7.04 -33.98 -19.76
N ALA A 110 7.85 -33.03 -19.32
CA ALA A 110 8.84 -32.36 -20.15
C ALA A 110 9.96 -33.32 -20.58
N GLU A 111 10.50 -34.11 -19.64
CA GLU A 111 11.52 -35.14 -19.92
C GLU A 111 11.04 -36.18 -20.94
N ARG A 112 9.73 -36.49 -20.94
CA ARG A 112 9.09 -37.43 -21.86
C ARG A 112 8.57 -36.80 -23.16
N GLY A 113 8.68 -35.48 -23.33
CA GLY A 113 8.20 -34.79 -24.53
C GLY A 113 6.67 -34.74 -24.68
N VAL A 114 5.91 -34.92 -23.60
CA VAL A 114 4.43 -34.97 -23.60
C VAL A 114 3.79 -33.87 -22.75
N ALA A 115 4.53 -32.77 -22.51
CA ALA A 115 4.06 -31.64 -21.72
C ALA A 115 2.76 -31.00 -22.28
N ALA A 116 2.67 -30.83 -23.61
CA ALA A 116 1.48 -30.25 -24.25
C ALA A 116 0.22 -31.11 -24.03
N GLN A 117 0.36 -32.44 -24.12
CA GLN A 117 -0.72 -33.39 -23.84
C GLN A 117 -1.17 -33.31 -22.37
N LEU A 118 -0.21 -33.25 -21.43
CA LEU A 118 -0.52 -33.10 -20.00
C LEU A 118 -1.27 -31.79 -19.75
N GLU A 119 -0.78 -30.66 -20.26
CA GLU A 119 -1.42 -29.35 -20.09
C GLU A 119 -2.86 -29.35 -20.60
N ARG A 120 -3.13 -29.99 -21.74
CA ARG A 120 -4.50 -30.14 -22.27
C ARG A 120 -5.40 -30.88 -21.28
N ILE A 121 -4.93 -32.00 -20.72
CA ILE A 121 -5.68 -32.77 -19.72
C ILE A 121 -5.94 -31.91 -18.48
N CYS A 122 -4.92 -31.22 -17.99
CA CYS A 122 -5.01 -30.31 -16.84
C CYS A 122 -6.07 -29.22 -17.05
N ARG A 123 -6.05 -28.53 -18.20
CA ARG A 123 -7.03 -27.49 -18.54
C ARG A 123 -8.44 -28.03 -18.64
N PHE A 124 -8.62 -29.17 -19.33
CA PHE A 124 -9.94 -29.80 -19.45
C PHE A 124 -10.51 -30.18 -18.07
N ARG A 125 -9.71 -30.82 -17.22
CA ARG A 125 -10.10 -31.17 -15.84
C ARG A 125 -10.40 -29.92 -15.01
N ALA A 126 -9.60 -28.87 -15.13
CA ALA A 126 -9.83 -27.62 -14.41
C ALA A 126 -11.17 -26.97 -14.78
N ILE A 127 -11.49 -26.85 -16.07
CA ILE A 127 -12.75 -26.29 -16.54
C ILE A 127 -13.94 -27.17 -16.14
N ALA A 128 -13.82 -28.49 -16.29
CA ALA A 128 -14.87 -29.43 -15.91
C ALA A 128 -15.19 -29.37 -14.41
N ASN A 129 -14.14 -29.35 -13.57
CA ASN A 129 -14.27 -29.24 -12.12
C ASN A 129 -14.70 -27.83 -11.67
N ALA A 130 -14.58 -26.82 -12.55
CA ALA A 130 -15.01 -25.45 -12.30
C ALA A 130 -16.48 -25.17 -12.65
N SER A 131 -17.24 -26.18 -13.11
CA SER A 131 -18.66 -26.03 -13.47
C SER A 131 -19.55 -25.48 -12.33
N ALA A 132 -19.16 -25.71 -11.07
CA ALA A 132 -19.84 -25.20 -9.87
C ALA A 132 -19.20 -23.93 -9.29
N ILE A 133 -18.36 -23.22 -10.05
CA ILE A 133 -17.73 -21.98 -9.56
C ILE A 133 -18.81 -20.97 -9.11
N PRO A 134 -18.64 -20.28 -7.96
CA PRO A 134 -19.63 -19.32 -7.49
C PRO A 134 -19.96 -18.25 -8.54
N PRO A 135 -21.21 -17.77 -8.63
CA PRO A 135 -21.57 -16.69 -9.55
C PRO A 135 -20.71 -15.43 -9.33
N GLY A 136 -20.32 -14.77 -10.42
CA GLY A 136 -19.48 -13.57 -10.38
C GLY A 136 -17.98 -13.79 -10.19
N CYS A 137 -17.53 -15.00 -9.79
CA CYS A 137 -16.11 -15.31 -9.63
C CYS A 137 -15.40 -15.60 -10.97
N TYR A 138 -14.14 -15.23 -11.07
CA TYR A 138 -13.27 -15.60 -12.21
C TYR A 138 -12.58 -16.95 -11.99
N LEU A 139 -12.29 -17.67 -13.07
CA LEU A 139 -11.43 -18.86 -13.07
C LEU A 139 -10.09 -18.51 -13.71
N PHE A 140 -9.01 -18.64 -12.97
CA PHE A 140 -7.65 -18.42 -13.45
C PHE A 140 -7.02 -19.75 -13.86
N LEU A 141 -6.45 -19.79 -15.07
CA LEU A 141 -5.88 -20.99 -15.69
C LEU A 141 -4.50 -20.69 -16.28
N ASN A 142 -3.52 -21.47 -15.85
CA ASN A 142 -2.19 -21.46 -16.44
C ASN A 142 -2.20 -21.97 -17.89
N ILE A 143 -1.49 -21.28 -18.80
CA ILE A 143 -1.32 -21.69 -20.20
C ILE A 143 0.12 -21.48 -20.69
N SER A 144 0.64 -22.44 -21.45
CA SER A 144 1.93 -22.32 -22.15
C SER A 144 1.75 -21.82 -23.60
N PRO A 145 2.62 -20.91 -24.10
CA PRO A 145 2.64 -20.51 -25.51
C PRO A 145 2.87 -21.67 -26.48
N ARG A 146 3.53 -22.76 -26.06
CA ARG A 146 3.83 -23.92 -26.92
C ARG A 146 2.56 -24.62 -27.43
N VAL A 147 1.47 -24.52 -26.68
CA VAL A 147 0.13 -25.03 -27.06
C VAL A 147 -0.38 -24.33 -28.33
N PHE A 148 0.09 -23.12 -28.62
CA PHE A 148 -0.33 -22.35 -29.80
C PHE A 148 0.33 -22.84 -31.11
N GLU A 149 1.46 -23.54 -31.04
CA GLU A 149 2.15 -24.09 -32.22
C GLU A 149 1.43 -25.31 -32.80
N GLU A 150 0.78 -26.08 -31.95
CA GLU A 150 -0.11 -27.19 -32.34
C GLU A 150 -1.44 -26.60 -32.85
N ARG A 151 -1.48 -26.24 -34.14
CA ARG A 151 -2.55 -25.54 -34.89
C ARG A 151 -4.02 -26.05 -34.76
N ASN A 152 -4.37 -26.94 -33.83
CA ASN A 152 -5.68 -27.58 -33.76
C ASN A 152 -6.35 -27.66 -32.37
N GLU A 153 -5.76 -27.16 -31.27
CA GLU A 153 -6.32 -27.42 -29.92
C GLU A 153 -6.29 -26.21 -28.97
N ALA A 154 -6.53 -25.00 -29.50
CA ALA A 154 -6.90 -23.86 -28.67
C ALA A 154 -8.10 -24.24 -27.78
N LEU A 155 -8.20 -23.66 -26.58
CA LEU A 155 -9.34 -23.82 -25.66
C LEU A 155 -10.65 -23.70 -26.46
N SER A 156 -11.25 -24.82 -26.88
CA SER A 156 -12.33 -24.76 -27.86
C SER A 156 -13.54 -24.19 -27.16
N ARG A 157 -14.28 -23.30 -27.83
CA ARG A 157 -15.53 -22.74 -27.30
C ARG A 157 -16.44 -23.86 -26.80
N ASP A 158 -16.43 -25.00 -27.50
CA ASP A 158 -17.16 -26.20 -27.13
C ASP A 158 -16.88 -26.69 -25.71
N VAL A 159 -15.63 -26.70 -25.24
CA VAL A 159 -15.30 -27.13 -23.87
C VAL A 159 -15.81 -26.13 -22.83
N VAL A 160 -15.77 -24.85 -23.14
CA VAL A 160 -16.25 -23.78 -22.25
C VAL A 160 -17.78 -23.77 -22.20
N ASP A 161 -18.43 -23.89 -23.36
CA ASP A 161 -19.87 -23.90 -23.53
C ASP A 161 -20.52 -25.14 -22.88
N GLN A 162 -19.91 -26.32 -23.04
CA GLN A 162 -20.36 -27.56 -22.40
C GLN A 162 -20.37 -27.47 -20.86
N ASN A 163 -19.47 -26.67 -20.29
CA ASN A 163 -19.33 -26.50 -18.85
C ASN A 163 -20.03 -25.23 -18.31
N ARG A 164 -20.80 -24.52 -19.16
CA ARG A 164 -21.59 -23.32 -18.82
C ARG A 164 -20.77 -22.20 -18.14
N LEU A 165 -19.48 -22.14 -18.43
CA LEU A 165 -18.60 -21.05 -18.00
C LEU A 165 -18.58 -20.00 -19.11
N ALA A 166 -18.81 -18.74 -18.78
CA ALA A 166 -18.65 -17.67 -19.77
C ALA A 166 -17.15 -17.44 -20.03
N GLN A 167 -16.74 -17.29 -21.29
CA GLN A 167 -15.33 -17.10 -21.68
C GLN A 167 -14.71 -15.86 -21.01
N GLU A 168 -15.51 -14.82 -20.80
CA GLU A 168 -15.13 -13.57 -20.16
C GLU A 168 -14.82 -13.74 -18.67
N ARG A 169 -15.25 -14.85 -18.06
CA ARG A 169 -14.95 -15.23 -16.66
C ARG A 169 -13.72 -16.11 -16.53
N ILE A 170 -13.05 -16.44 -17.64
CA ILE A 170 -11.80 -17.20 -17.63
C ILE A 170 -10.63 -16.22 -17.85
N VAL A 171 -9.65 -16.29 -16.94
CA VAL A 171 -8.40 -15.53 -17.00
C VAL A 171 -7.28 -16.51 -17.33
N LEU A 172 -6.55 -16.26 -18.41
CA LEU A 172 -5.41 -17.07 -18.81
C LEU A 172 -4.12 -16.45 -18.28
N GLU A 173 -3.34 -17.25 -17.55
CA GLU A 173 -2.08 -16.85 -16.94
C GLU A 173 -0.90 -17.37 -17.76
N ILE A 174 0.04 -16.51 -18.10
CA ILE A 174 1.31 -16.90 -18.73
C ILE A 174 2.47 -16.34 -17.92
N THR A 175 3.45 -17.21 -17.66
CA THR A 175 4.66 -16.87 -16.90
C THR A 175 5.64 -16.00 -17.71
N GLU A 176 6.35 -15.10 -17.03
CA GLU A 176 7.40 -14.27 -17.65
C GLU A 176 8.48 -15.11 -18.33
N LYS A 177 8.90 -16.24 -17.74
CA LYS A 177 9.98 -17.10 -18.26
C LYS A 177 9.72 -17.55 -19.70
N GLN A 178 8.46 -17.84 -20.04
CA GLN A 178 8.08 -18.27 -21.39
C GLN A 178 8.10 -17.11 -22.40
N ALA A 179 7.93 -15.86 -21.96
CA ALA A 179 8.06 -14.67 -22.81
C ALA A 179 9.52 -14.38 -23.23
N ILE A 180 10.50 -14.94 -22.51
CA ILE A 180 11.94 -14.78 -22.79
C ILE A 180 12.38 -15.65 -23.97
N GLU A 181 11.78 -16.84 -24.14
CA GLU A 181 12.16 -17.78 -25.22
C GLU A 181 11.69 -17.30 -26.61
N ASP A 182 10.42 -16.89 -26.73
CA ASP A 182 9.85 -16.33 -27.96
C ASP A 182 8.74 -15.31 -27.65
N PHE A 183 9.15 -14.04 -27.62
CA PHE A 183 8.26 -12.94 -27.29
C PHE A 183 7.15 -12.72 -28.34
N ASP A 184 7.43 -12.99 -29.62
CA ASP A 184 6.44 -12.81 -30.70
C ASP A 184 5.35 -13.87 -30.61
N LEU A 185 5.71 -15.12 -30.34
CA LEU A 185 4.76 -16.20 -30.07
C LEU A 185 3.92 -15.88 -28.82
N PHE A 186 4.56 -15.46 -27.74
CA PHE A 186 3.89 -15.03 -26.50
C PHE A 186 2.84 -13.95 -26.77
N LYS A 187 3.23 -12.87 -27.45
CA LYS A 187 2.34 -11.75 -27.79
C LYS A 187 1.18 -12.19 -28.67
N ARG A 188 1.45 -13.00 -29.70
CA ARG A 188 0.41 -13.53 -30.60
C ARG A 188 -0.59 -14.42 -29.87
N THR A 189 -0.12 -15.24 -28.93
CA THR A 189 -0.95 -16.12 -28.11
C THR A 189 -1.91 -15.30 -27.24
N LEU A 190 -1.39 -14.31 -26.52
CA LEU A 190 -2.23 -13.47 -25.65
C LEU A 190 -3.22 -12.61 -26.42
N LEU A 191 -2.80 -12.02 -27.55
CA LEU A 191 -3.71 -11.26 -28.41
C LEU A 191 -4.79 -12.16 -29.04
N HIS A 192 -4.47 -13.41 -29.36
CA HIS A 192 -5.43 -14.37 -29.89
C HIS A 192 -6.54 -14.68 -28.88
N TYR A 193 -6.18 -14.99 -27.64
CA TYR A 193 -7.17 -15.29 -26.59
C TYR A 193 -7.95 -14.05 -26.14
N ASN A 194 -7.29 -12.90 -26.04
CA ASN A 194 -7.98 -11.64 -25.72
C ASN A 194 -9.07 -11.32 -26.76
N ARG A 195 -8.79 -11.54 -28.06
CA ARG A 195 -9.80 -11.38 -29.14
C ARG A 195 -10.97 -12.36 -29.08
N GLN A 196 -10.82 -13.48 -28.37
CA GLN A 196 -11.90 -14.45 -28.15
C GLN A 196 -12.74 -14.13 -26.90
N GLY A 197 -12.39 -13.09 -26.14
CA GLY A 197 -13.13 -12.68 -24.95
C GLY A 197 -12.50 -13.15 -23.63
N PHE A 198 -11.44 -13.96 -23.66
CA PHE A 198 -10.70 -14.33 -22.46
C PHE A 198 -9.98 -13.13 -21.85
N LYS A 199 -9.92 -13.10 -20.53
CA LYS A 199 -9.01 -12.21 -19.82
C LYS A 199 -7.60 -12.81 -19.79
N VAL A 200 -6.62 -11.95 -19.57
CA VAL A 200 -5.20 -12.31 -19.62
C VAL A 200 -4.49 -11.74 -18.41
N ALA A 201 -3.67 -12.57 -17.77
CA ALA A 201 -2.76 -12.21 -16.70
C ALA A 201 -1.31 -12.51 -17.10
N ILE A 202 -0.40 -11.64 -16.68
CA ILE A 202 1.04 -11.94 -16.72
C ILE A 202 1.46 -12.38 -15.32
N ASP A 203 2.07 -13.57 -15.24
CA ASP A 203 2.52 -14.18 -14.00
C ASP A 203 4.02 -13.94 -13.74
N ASP A 204 4.41 -14.04 -12.47
CA ASP A 204 5.77 -13.78 -11.96
C ASP A 204 6.34 -12.39 -12.28
N ALA A 205 5.50 -11.36 -12.37
CA ALA A 205 5.94 -10.04 -12.80
C ALA A 205 6.89 -9.39 -11.77
N GLY A 206 8.13 -9.12 -12.20
CA GLY A 206 9.14 -8.37 -11.45
C GLY A 206 10.29 -9.20 -10.87
N ALA A 207 10.35 -10.50 -11.16
CA ALA A 207 11.53 -11.32 -10.95
C ALA A 207 12.61 -11.13 -12.05
N GLY A 208 12.27 -10.50 -13.19
CA GLY A 208 13.17 -10.26 -14.32
C GLY A 208 12.93 -8.96 -15.11
N HIS A 209 13.85 -8.62 -16.03
CA HIS A 209 13.80 -7.39 -16.85
C HIS A 209 12.78 -7.43 -18.01
N ASN A 210 12.20 -8.59 -18.34
CA ASN A 210 11.34 -8.76 -19.52
C ASN A 210 9.84 -8.58 -19.22
N SER A 211 9.44 -8.66 -17.94
CA SER A 211 8.06 -8.44 -17.46
C SER A 211 7.47 -7.10 -17.91
N LEU A 212 8.20 -5.99 -17.77
CA LEU A 212 7.69 -4.66 -18.13
C LEU A 212 7.47 -4.51 -19.64
N ARG A 213 8.31 -5.14 -20.47
CA ARG A 213 8.11 -5.17 -21.92
C ARG A 213 6.86 -5.97 -22.28
N ALA A 214 6.68 -7.15 -21.68
CA ALA A 214 5.48 -7.96 -21.87
C ALA A 214 4.20 -7.19 -21.49
N VAL A 215 4.22 -6.51 -20.33
CA VAL A 215 3.09 -5.72 -19.85
C VAL A 215 2.78 -4.54 -20.78
N THR A 216 3.79 -3.80 -21.26
CA THR A 216 3.58 -2.63 -22.14
C THR A 216 3.04 -3.02 -23.53
N GLU A 217 3.50 -4.13 -24.10
CA GLU A 217 3.12 -4.54 -25.44
C GLU A 217 1.80 -5.33 -25.51
N VAL A 218 1.49 -6.12 -24.46
CA VAL A 218 0.28 -6.96 -24.43
C VAL A 218 -0.89 -6.25 -23.77
N ARG A 219 -0.64 -5.32 -22.83
CA ARG A 219 -1.66 -4.65 -22.01
C ARG A 219 -2.60 -5.67 -21.34
N PRO A 220 -2.10 -6.49 -20.41
CA PRO A 220 -2.89 -7.52 -19.76
C PRO A 220 -3.97 -6.91 -18.86
N HIS A 221 -4.95 -7.72 -18.50
CA HIS A 221 -5.98 -7.33 -17.53
C HIS A 221 -5.45 -7.41 -16.09
N PHE A 222 -4.54 -8.36 -15.84
CA PHE A 222 -3.94 -8.58 -14.52
C PHE A 222 -2.43 -8.69 -14.60
N ILE A 223 -1.76 -8.23 -13.56
CA ILE A 223 -0.34 -8.40 -13.31
C ILE A 223 -0.21 -9.09 -11.96
N LYS A 224 0.34 -10.30 -11.94
CA LYS A 224 0.56 -11.07 -10.71
C LYS A 224 1.98 -10.80 -10.20
N LEU A 225 2.10 -10.38 -8.95
CA LEU A 225 3.37 -10.13 -8.28
C LEU A 225 3.86 -11.44 -7.67
N ASP A 226 5.08 -11.84 -8.05
CA ASP A 226 5.73 -13.03 -7.52
C ASP A 226 5.91 -12.98 -6.00
N ILE A 227 5.96 -14.17 -5.39
CA ILE A 227 6.21 -14.37 -3.96
C ILE A 227 7.46 -13.64 -3.50
N ALA A 228 8.54 -13.55 -4.31
CA ALA A 228 9.75 -12.85 -3.90
C ALA A 228 9.54 -11.34 -3.66
N LEU A 229 8.59 -10.71 -4.36
CA LEU A 229 8.22 -9.31 -4.17
C LEU A 229 7.28 -9.10 -2.98
N VAL A 230 6.43 -10.09 -2.69
CA VAL A 230 5.45 -10.03 -1.60
C VAL A 230 6.08 -10.40 -0.26
N ARG A 231 6.99 -11.38 -0.26
CA ARG A 231 7.63 -11.91 0.95
C ARG A 231 8.38 -10.82 1.71
N ASP A 232 8.09 -10.68 3.00
CA ASP A 232 8.72 -9.69 3.89
C ASP A 232 8.61 -8.22 3.39
N ILE A 233 7.61 -7.90 2.55
CA ILE A 233 7.42 -6.55 2.00
C ILE A 233 7.18 -5.49 3.09
N ASP A 234 6.67 -5.90 4.26
CA ASP A 234 6.51 -5.06 5.45
C ASP A 234 7.85 -4.57 6.02
N ARG A 235 8.96 -5.29 5.73
CA ARG A 235 10.31 -5.02 6.26
C ARG A 235 11.25 -4.47 5.20
N ASP A 236 10.99 -4.75 3.94
CA ASP A 236 11.86 -4.39 2.82
C ASP A 236 11.35 -3.14 2.07
N ARG A 237 12.03 -2.02 2.31
CA ARG A 237 11.70 -0.73 1.67
C ARG A 237 11.88 -0.73 0.16
N ALA A 238 12.81 -1.52 -0.38
CA ALA A 238 13.03 -1.60 -1.82
C ALA A 238 11.86 -2.34 -2.49
N LYS A 239 11.42 -3.46 -1.91
CA LYS A 239 10.22 -4.19 -2.38
C LYS A 239 8.98 -3.31 -2.32
N HIS A 240 8.78 -2.62 -1.20
CA HIS A 240 7.66 -1.68 -1.05
C HIS A 240 7.65 -0.62 -2.15
N ALA A 241 8.79 0.04 -2.41
CA ALA A 241 8.90 1.07 -3.45
C ALA A 241 8.66 0.51 -4.86
N LEU A 242 9.22 -0.68 -5.16
CA LEU A 242 9.05 -1.34 -6.45
C LEU A 242 7.60 -1.73 -6.70
N VAL A 243 6.95 -2.37 -5.73
CA VAL A 243 5.52 -2.75 -5.82
C VAL A 243 4.64 -1.51 -5.97
N SER A 244 4.94 -0.42 -5.24
CA SER A 244 4.24 0.86 -5.41
C SER A 244 4.35 1.40 -6.85
N ALA A 245 5.55 1.34 -7.44
CA ALA A 245 5.77 1.76 -8.82
C ALA A 245 5.02 0.87 -9.82
N ILE A 246 5.00 -0.44 -9.61
CA ILE A 246 4.24 -1.40 -10.44
C ILE A 246 2.74 -1.08 -10.39
N ILE A 247 2.17 -0.77 -9.22
CA ILE A 247 0.76 -0.40 -9.10
C ILE A 247 0.45 0.90 -9.83
N ILE A 248 1.28 1.93 -9.68
CA ILE A 248 1.12 3.20 -10.41
C ILE A 248 1.13 2.94 -11.92
N PHE A 249 2.05 2.11 -12.37
CA PHE A 249 2.16 1.73 -13.78
C PHE A 249 0.95 0.91 -14.27
N ALA A 250 0.54 -0.11 -13.53
CA ALA A 250 -0.62 -0.95 -13.83
C ALA A 250 -1.89 -0.12 -14.01
N ARG A 251 -2.14 0.82 -13.08
CA ARG A 251 -3.28 1.75 -13.16
C ARG A 251 -3.26 2.63 -14.41
N ARG A 252 -2.09 3.02 -14.91
CA ARG A 252 -1.96 3.84 -16.14
C ARG A 252 -2.33 3.06 -17.40
N ILE A 253 -2.26 1.73 -17.37
CA ILE A 253 -2.62 0.86 -18.49
C ILE A 253 -3.92 0.09 -18.28
N ASP A 254 -4.69 0.44 -17.23
CA ASP A 254 -5.92 -0.23 -16.79
C ASP A 254 -5.75 -1.73 -16.46
N ALA A 255 -4.56 -2.13 -16.02
CA ALA A 255 -4.31 -3.44 -15.45
C ALA A 255 -4.56 -3.42 -13.93
N LYS A 256 -5.00 -4.55 -13.37
CA LYS A 256 -5.14 -4.76 -11.92
C LYS A 256 -3.96 -5.56 -11.38
N VAL A 257 -3.55 -5.28 -10.15
CA VAL A 257 -2.42 -6.00 -9.52
C VAL A 257 -2.96 -7.07 -8.57
N LEU A 258 -2.37 -8.25 -8.65
CA LEU A 258 -2.63 -9.40 -7.77
C LEU A 258 -1.33 -9.79 -7.07
N ALA A 259 -1.33 -9.84 -5.73
CA ALA A 259 -0.16 -10.26 -4.96
C ALA A 259 -0.24 -11.75 -4.57
N GLU A 260 0.81 -12.52 -4.88
CA GLU A 260 0.89 -13.93 -4.54
C GLU A 260 1.72 -14.24 -3.30
N GLY A 261 1.45 -15.39 -2.68
CA GLY A 261 2.27 -15.90 -1.57
C GLY A 261 2.10 -15.14 -0.25
N ILE A 262 0.94 -14.51 -0.01
CA ILE A 262 0.64 -13.82 1.25
C ILE A 262 0.54 -14.84 2.39
N GLU A 263 1.46 -14.77 3.36
CA GLU A 263 1.50 -15.72 4.48
C GLU A 263 1.38 -15.05 5.85
N THR A 264 1.68 -13.76 5.95
CA THR A 264 1.63 -13.02 7.22
C THR A 264 0.64 -11.85 7.17
N VAL A 265 0.07 -11.52 8.34
CA VAL A 265 -0.88 -10.42 8.47
C VAL A 265 -0.19 -9.07 8.19
N GLU A 266 1.10 -8.99 8.48
CA GLU A 266 1.94 -7.83 8.21
C GLU A 266 2.11 -7.60 6.70
N GLU A 267 2.44 -8.64 5.91
CA GLU A 267 2.47 -8.56 4.44
C GLU A 267 1.10 -8.13 3.89
N LEU A 268 0.01 -8.75 4.35
CA LEU A 268 -1.35 -8.41 3.94
C LEU A 268 -1.69 -6.94 4.23
N ALA A 269 -1.36 -6.46 5.42
CA ALA A 269 -1.61 -5.07 5.81
C ALA A 269 -0.83 -4.10 4.92
N THR A 270 0.45 -4.36 4.67
CA THR A 270 1.28 -3.54 3.79
C THR A 270 0.75 -3.52 2.36
N LEU A 271 0.33 -4.67 1.81
CA LEU A 271 -0.26 -4.73 0.46
C LEU A 271 -1.57 -3.92 0.34
N ILE A 272 -2.43 -3.96 1.36
CA ILE A 272 -3.65 -3.13 1.42
C ILE A 272 -3.29 -1.63 1.48
N GLU A 273 -2.28 -1.26 2.27
CA GLU A 273 -1.84 0.13 2.45
C GLU A 273 -1.23 0.71 1.17
N ILE A 274 -0.42 -0.08 0.46
CA ILE A 274 0.16 0.31 -0.84
C ILE A 274 -0.91 0.36 -1.94
N GLY A 275 -2.02 -0.37 -1.76
CA GLY A 275 -3.19 -0.32 -2.63
C GLY A 275 -3.21 -1.38 -3.73
N VAL A 276 -2.67 -2.57 -3.44
CA VAL A 276 -2.84 -3.76 -4.28
C VAL A 276 -4.32 -4.15 -4.29
N GLU A 277 -4.87 -4.48 -5.46
CA GLU A 277 -6.30 -4.76 -5.60
C GLU A 277 -6.69 -6.16 -5.15
N TYR A 278 -5.90 -7.18 -5.49
CA TYR A 278 -6.20 -8.59 -5.22
C TYR A 278 -5.03 -9.32 -4.55
N GLY A 279 -5.32 -10.34 -3.75
CA GLY A 279 -4.30 -11.13 -3.07
C GLY A 279 -4.64 -12.62 -3.03
N GLN A 280 -3.60 -13.44 -3.04
CA GLN A 280 -3.65 -14.89 -2.89
C GLN A 280 -2.51 -15.36 -1.98
N GLY A 281 -2.78 -16.37 -1.15
CA GLY A 281 -1.77 -16.92 -0.24
C GLY A 281 -2.37 -17.75 0.88
N PHE A 282 -1.52 -18.48 1.60
CA PHE A 282 -1.96 -19.42 2.64
C PHE A 282 -2.61 -18.74 3.85
N LEU A 283 -2.30 -17.47 4.10
CA LEU A 283 -2.99 -16.69 5.12
C LEU A 283 -4.47 -16.52 4.79
N LEU A 284 -4.78 -16.27 3.51
CA LEU A 284 -6.14 -16.05 3.03
C LEU A 284 -6.89 -17.38 3.01
N ALA A 285 -6.40 -18.33 2.22
CA ALA A 285 -6.83 -19.73 2.21
C ALA A 285 -5.87 -20.59 1.39
N ARG A 286 -5.77 -21.87 1.77
CA ARG A 286 -4.97 -22.87 1.05
C ARG A 286 -5.73 -23.44 -0.16
N PRO A 287 -5.02 -23.96 -1.19
CA PRO A 287 -5.64 -24.72 -2.27
C PRO A 287 -6.48 -25.88 -1.74
N SER A 288 -7.67 -26.07 -2.29
CA SER A 288 -8.62 -27.10 -1.85
C SER A 288 -9.37 -27.72 -3.03
N SER A 289 -9.88 -28.94 -2.89
CA SER A 289 -10.76 -29.54 -3.91
C SER A 289 -12.15 -28.90 -3.97
N VAL A 290 -12.46 -28.00 -3.03
CA VAL A 290 -13.69 -27.20 -3.00
C VAL A 290 -13.35 -25.71 -3.10
N PHE A 291 -14.33 -24.88 -3.50
CA PHE A 291 -14.21 -23.43 -3.53
C PHE A 291 -14.17 -22.84 -2.12
N ALA A 292 -12.99 -22.85 -1.50
CA ALA A 292 -12.79 -22.32 -0.15
C ALA A 292 -12.96 -20.79 -0.12
N GLU A 293 -13.46 -20.28 1.00
CA GLU A 293 -13.49 -18.85 1.29
C GLU A 293 -12.38 -18.47 2.29
N PRO A 294 -11.92 -17.21 2.30
CA PRO A 294 -11.04 -16.75 3.36
C PRO A 294 -11.73 -16.85 4.71
N LYS A 295 -10.94 -17.12 5.76
CA LYS A 295 -11.47 -17.15 7.14
C LYS A 295 -12.18 -15.82 7.45
N ALA A 296 -13.34 -15.88 8.09
CA ALA A 296 -14.18 -14.70 8.36
C ALA A 296 -13.41 -13.57 9.08
N GLU A 297 -12.49 -13.94 9.97
CA GLU A 297 -11.64 -13.00 10.70
C GLU A 297 -10.67 -12.26 9.76
N ILE A 298 -10.13 -12.93 8.73
CA ILE A 298 -9.22 -12.34 7.74
C ILE A 298 -10.01 -11.39 6.85
N ALA A 299 -11.19 -11.80 6.38
CA ALA A 299 -12.06 -10.94 5.58
C ALA A 299 -12.49 -9.68 6.36
N ALA A 300 -12.75 -9.81 7.68
CA ALA A 300 -13.03 -8.67 8.55
C ALA A 300 -11.81 -7.74 8.70
N PHE A 301 -10.61 -8.31 8.88
CA PHE A 301 -9.36 -7.54 8.94
C PHE A 301 -9.14 -6.72 7.67
N ILE A 302 -9.35 -7.32 6.49
CA ILE A 302 -9.25 -6.62 5.19
C ILE A 302 -10.19 -5.43 5.14
N ARG A 303 -11.48 -5.61 5.50
CA ARG A 303 -12.46 -4.51 5.51
C ARG A 303 -12.06 -3.38 6.44
N GLU A 304 -11.65 -3.72 7.67
CA GLU A 304 -11.22 -2.72 8.66
C GLU A 304 -10.02 -1.92 8.14
N ARG A 305 -8.99 -2.60 7.64
CA ARG A 305 -7.78 -1.94 7.11
C ARG A 305 -8.03 -1.13 5.85
N ALA A 306 -8.79 -1.66 4.90
CA ALA A 306 -9.15 -0.92 3.69
C ALA A 306 -10.03 0.30 4.00
N SER A 307 -10.88 0.23 5.03
CA SER A 307 -11.63 1.39 5.53
C SER A 307 -10.72 2.42 6.19
N ALA A 308 -9.75 1.99 7.02
CA ALA A 308 -8.79 2.88 7.66
C ALA A 308 -7.86 3.58 6.66
N SER A 309 -7.42 2.87 5.61
CA SER A 309 -6.62 3.43 4.51
C SER A 309 -7.43 4.47 3.70
N ARG A 310 -8.74 4.23 3.48
CA ARG A 310 -9.65 5.20 2.84
C ARG A 310 -10.06 6.37 3.75
N SER A 311 -9.97 6.20 5.06
CA SER A 311 -10.36 7.19 6.08
C SER A 311 -9.19 8.00 6.63
N ALA A 312 -7.95 7.63 6.31
CA ALA A 312 -6.80 8.49 6.53
C ALA A 312 -7.02 9.79 5.74
N PRO A 313 -6.76 10.98 6.31
CA PRO A 313 -6.88 12.21 5.56
C PRO A 313 -6.00 12.06 4.33
N ALA A 314 -6.62 12.09 3.14
CA ALA A 314 -5.88 12.16 1.89
C ALA A 314 -4.86 13.28 2.05
N PRO A 315 -3.58 13.08 1.70
CA PRO A 315 -2.63 14.19 1.68
C PRO A 315 -3.29 15.29 0.85
N LYS A 316 -3.42 16.49 1.43
CA LYS A 316 -4.14 17.64 0.84
C LYS A 316 -3.84 17.66 -0.67
N ARG A 317 -4.84 17.41 -1.51
CA ARG A 317 -4.65 17.43 -2.96
C ARG A 317 -4.10 18.80 -3.33
N MET A 318 -2.90 18.82 -3.88
CA MET A 318 -2.30 20.04 -4.36
C MET A 318 -3.07 20.47 -5.60
N THR A 319 -3.58 21.69 -5.58
CA THR A 319 -4.37 22.29 -6.66
C THR A 319 -3.47 23.06 -7.61
N VAL A 320 -3.95 23.26 -8.83
CA VAL A 320 -3.26 24.04 -9.88
C VAL A 320 -2.90 25.45 -9.41
N SER A 321 -3.68 26.03 -8.51
CA SER A 321 -3.39 27.31 -7.85
C SER A 321 -1.96 27.42 -7.31
N ALA A 322 -1.40 26.33 -6.78
CA ALA A 322 -0.07 26.32 -6.15
C ALA A 322 1.09 26.48 -7.16
N VAL A 323 0.83 26.21 -8.44
CA VAL A 323 1.83 26.22 -9.52
C VAL A 323 1.50 27.23 -10.62
N THR A 324 0.41 27.99 -10.47
CA THR A 324 -0.05 28.97 -11.46
C THR A 324 0.88 30.19 -11.49
N ARG A 325 1.41 30.52 -12.68
CA ARG A 325 2.14 31.77 -12.91
C ARG A 325 1.22 32.77 -13.61
N ARG A 326 1.23 34.02 -13.15
CA ARG A 326 0.59 35.11 -13.90
C ARG A 326 1.40 35.40 -15.16
N ALA A 327 0.75 35.32 -16.32
CA ALA A 327 1.34 35.70 -17.60
C ALA A 327 0.48 36.76 -18.29
N PRO A 328 1.08 37.69 -19.06
CA PRO A 328 0.35 38.71 -19.81
C PRO A 328 -0.65 38.11 -20.79
N ALA A 329 -1.78 38.78 -20.97
CA ALA A 329 -2.78 38.44 -21.99
C ALA A 329 -3.07 39.65 -22.89
N LEU A 330 -3.42 39.39 -24.15
CA LEU A 330 -3.73 40.41 -25.14
C LEU A 330 -5.11 40.18 -25.77
N ALA A 331 -5.72 41.24 -26.31
CA ALA A 331 -6.93 41.09 -27.12
C ALA A 331 -6.61 40.38 -28.46
N PRO A 332 -7.53 39.59 -29.05
CA PRO A 332 -7.33 38.97 -30.36
C PRO A 332 -7.07 39.95 -31.50
N SER A 333 -7.48 41.21 -31.32
CA SER A 333 -7.26 42.33 -32.23
C SER A 333 -5.88 42.99 -32.09
N ALA A 334 -5.14 42.72 -31.01
CA ALA A 334 -3.78 43.21 -30.83
C ALA A 334 -2.88 42.73 -31.97
N TYR A 335 -1.87 43.51 -32.34
CA TYR A 335 -0.97 43.13 -33.44
C TYR A 335 0.00 42.03 -33.02
N THR A 336 0.38 41.16 -33.96
CA THR A 336 1.38 40.10 -33.72
C THR A 336 2.70 40.66 -33.21
N MET A 337 3.12 41.86 -33.64
CA MET A 337 4.31 42.53 -33.10
C MET A 337 4.23 42.84 -31.59
N GLU A 338 3.04 43.07 -31.04
CA GLU A 338 2.87 43.28 -29.59
C GLU A 338 3.11 41.98 -28.82
N VAL A 339 2.72 40.83 -29.38
CA VAL A 339 3.05 39.50 -28.84
C VAL A 339 4.58 39.29 -28.85
N MET A 340 5.25 39.68 -29.93
CA MET A 340 6.72 39.58 -30.03
C MET A 340 7.40 40.44 -28.97
N GLU A 341 6.95 41.68 -28.77
CA GLU A 341 7.49 42.56 -27.73
C GLU A 341 7.33 41.98 -26.31
N ILE A 342 6.24 41.26 -26.04
CA ILE A 342 6.06 40.56 -24.77
C ILE A 342 7.10 39.44 -24.63
N PHE A 343 7.34 38.65 -25.67
CA PHE A 343 8.36 37.59 -25.65
C PHE A 343 9.79 38.14 -25.53
N ASP A 344 10.08 39.27 -26.15
CA ASP A 344 11.39 39.92 -26.06
C ASP A 344 11.64 40.48 -24.66
N ARG A 345 10.60 41.02 -24.01
CA ARG A 345 10.68 41.51 -22.61
C ARG A 345 10.66 40.39 -21.57
N ASN A 346 10.17 39.19 -21.92
CA ASN A 346 10.03 38.05 -21.02
C ASN A 346 10.67 36.79 -21.65
N PRO A 347 11.98 36.59 -21.46
CA PRO A 347 12.69 35.44 -22.03
C PRO A 347 12.16 34.08 -21.54
N ASP A 348 11.65 34.02 -20.30
CA ASP A 348 11.14 32.81 -19.63
C ASP A 348 9.64 32.56 -19.88
N LEU A 349 9.04 33.31 -20.81
CA LEU A 349 7.65 33.14 -21.22
C LEU A 349 7.60 32.36 -22.54
N ASP A 350 6.92 31.21 -22.50
CA ASP A 350 6.79 30.31 -23.64
C ASP A 350 5.50 30.55 -24.44
N SER A 351 4.49 31.18 -23.83
CA SER A 351 3.24 31.50 -24.51
C SER A 351 2.59 32.81 -24.07
N VAL A 352 1.75 33.38 -24.94
CA VAL A 352 0.86 34.51 -24.61
C VAL A 352 -0.57 34.10 -24.89
N VAL A 353 -1.44 34.28 -23.90
CA VAL A 353 -2.88 33.96 -24.03
C VAL A 353 -3.61 35.15 -24.62
N LEU A 354 -4.48 34.90 -25.59
CA LEU A 354 -5.38 35.90 -26.13
C LEU A 354 -6.73 35.77 -25.44
N THR A 355 -7.27 36.89 -24.95
CA THR A 355 -8.53 36.93 -24.18
C THR A 355 -9.54 37.89 -24.80
N ASP A 356 -10.80 37.46 -24.87
CA ASP A 356 -11.94 38.30 -25.24
C ASP A 356 -12.85 38.46 -24.03
N ALA A 357 -13.10 39.70 -23.61
CA ALA A 357 -13.82 40.03 -22.37
C ALA A 357 -13.34 39.24 -21.12
N GLY A 358 -12.04 38.91 -21.05
CA GLY A 358 -11.42 38.18 -19.94
C GLY A 358 -11.47 36.64 -20.05
N ALA A 359 -12.23 36.08 -20.99
CA ALA A 359 -12.20 34.66 -21.30
C ALA A 359 -11.08 34.37 -22.30
N PRO A 360 -10.29 33.29 -22.14
CA PRO A 360 -9.31 32.91 -23.15
C PRO A 360 -10.02 32.48 -24.43
N VAL A 361 -9.45 32.83 -25.58
CA VAL A 361 -9.95 32.46 -26.90
C VAL A 361 -8.86 31.86 -27.80
N GLY A 362 -7.60 31.92 -27.37
CA GLY A 362 -6.49 31.28 -28.06
C GLY A 362 -5.16 31.47 -27.32
N LEU A 363 -4.15 30.73 -27.76
CA LEU A 363 -2.79 30.78 -27.21
C LEU A 363 -1.79 30.95 -28.35
N VAL A 364 -0.85 31.87 -28.19
CA VAL A 364 0.27 32.06 -29.13
C VAL A 364 1.52 31.48 -28.49
N SER A 365 2.03 30.37 -29.04
CA SER A 365 3.30 29.76 -28.62
C SER A 365 4.48 30.50 -29.23
N ARG A 366 5.52 30.78 -28.43
CA ARG A 366 6.76 31.44 -28.88
C ARG A 366 7.36 30.68 -30.06
N THR A 367 7.55 29.38 -29.91
CA THR A 367 8.17 28.52 -30.93
C THR A 367 7.40 28.55 -32.24
N LYS A 368 6.08 28.34 -32.19
CA LYS A 368 5.22 28.32 -33.39
C LYS A 368 5.14 29.70 -34.07
N LEU A 369 5.14 30.78 -33.28
CA LEU A 369 5.16 32.13 -33.81
C LEU A 369 6.44 32.41 -34.60
N TYR A 370 7.61 32.17 -34.00
CA TYR A 370 8.88 32.42 -34.68
C TYR A 370 9.10 31.47 -35.86
N GLU A 371 8.62 30.22 -35.78
CA GLU A 371 8.58 29.30 -36.93
C GLU A 371 7.80 29.92 -38.10
N ARG A 372 6.57 30.40 -37.85
CA ARG A 372 5.75 31.09 -38.87
C ARG A 372 6.41 32.35 -39.41
N LEU A 373 7.04 33.16 -38.57
CA LEU A 373 7.71 34.40 -38.98
C LEU A 373 8.99 34.15 -39.78
N SER A 374 9.68 33.03 -39.52
CA SER A 374 10.95 32.67 -40.17
C SER A 374 10.82 32.16 -41.61
N HIS A 375 9.60 31.81 -42.05
CA HIS A 375 9.34 31.51 -43.45
C HIS A 375 9.62 32.73 -44.35
N GLN A 376 9.94 32.49 -45.63
CA GLN A 376 10.45 33.47 -46.61
C GLN A 376 9.68 34.81 -46.71
N PHE A 377 8.40 34.85 -46.32
CA PHE A 377 7.58 36.06 -46.23
C PHE A 377 6.78 36.17 -44.92
N GLY A 378 7.08 35.35 -43.92
CA GLY A 378 6.29 35.22 -42.70
C GLY A 378 6.20 36.53 -41.91
N TYR A 379 7.34 37.19 -41.72
CA TYR A 379 7.39 38.46 -40.99
C TYR A 379 6.53 39.56 -41.62
N SER A 380 6.64 39.77 -42.94
CA SER A 380 5.88 40.81 -43.65
C SER A 380 4.38 40.51 -43.72
N ILE A 381 3.99 39.24 -43.70
CA ILE A 381 2.59 38.81 -43.70
C ILE A 381 1.95 39.01 -42.33
N TYR A 382 2.63 38.59 -41.25
CA TYR A 382 1.99 38.46 -39.93
C TYR A 382 2.30 39.61 -38.95
N ALA A 383 3.47 40.25 -38.99
CA ALA A 383 3.91 41.15 -37.91
C ALA A 383 2.94 42.31 -37.61
N ARG A 384 2.34 42.92 -38.65
CA ARG A 384 1.37 44.03 -38.53
C ARG A 384 -0.09 43.58 -38.71
N ARG A 385 -0.38 42.29 -38.51
CA ARG A 385 -1.73 41.75 -38.55
C ARG A 385 -2.20 41.37 -37.14
N PRO A 386 -3.52 41.20 -36.93
CA PRO A 386 -4.06 40.76 -35.65
C PRO A 386 -3.50 39.41 -35.19
N ALA A 387 -3.19 39.29 -33.91
CA ALA A 387 -2.61 38.13 -33.25
C ALA A 387 -3.50 36.88 -33.38
N ARG A 388 -4.82 37.06 -33.57
CA ARG A 388 -5.75 35.96 -33.87
C ARG A 388 -5.39 35.12 -35.11
N LEU A 389 -4.58 35.64 -36.04
CA LEU A 389 -4.14 34.89 -37.22
C LEU A 389 -2.99 33.92 -36.92
N VAL A 390 -2.31 34.11 -35.79
CA VAL A 390 -1.15 33.31 -35.38
C VAL A 390 -1.39 32.52 -34.10
N MET A 391 -2.58 32.65 -33.49
CA MET A 391 -2.98 31.87 -32.31
C MET A 391 -3.42 30.45 -32.68
N ASP A 392 -3.24 29.54 -31.73
CA ASP A 392 -3.90 28.24 -31.72
C ASP A 392 -5.18 28.35 -30.86
N ASP A 393 -6.30 27.89 -31.40
CA ASP A 393 -7.60 27.82 -30.72
C ASP A 393 -7.79 26.52 -29.91
N SER A 394 -6.95 25.51 -30.16
CA SER A 394 -6.89 24.25 -29.44
C SER A 394 -5.88 24.31 -28.29
N TYR A 395 -6.28 24.87 -27.15
CA TYR A 395 -5.50 24.89 -25.91
C TYR A 395 -6.18 24.09 -24.79
N LEU A 396 -5.40 23.56 -23.85
CA LEU A 396 -5.97 22.97 -22.62
C LEU A 396 -6.18 24.08 -21.59
N ALA A 397 -7.43 24.25 -21.18
CA ALA A 397 -7.79 25.06 -20.04
C ALA A 397 -8.18 24.21 -18.84
N VAL A 398 -7.81 24.65 -17.64
CA VAL A 398 -8.12 23.98 -16.37
C VAL A 398 -8.56 24.99 -15.33
N ASP A 399 -9.36 24.57 -14.35
CA ASP A 399 -9.75 25.43 -13.24
C ASP A 399 -8.60 25.55 -12.22
N VAL A 400 -8.48 26.70 -11.55
CA VAL A 400 -7.48 26.97 -10.51
C VAL A 400 -7.58 25.97 -9.34
N ASN A 401 -8.76 25.38 -9.13
CA ASN A 401 -9.03 24.36 -8.12
C ASN A 401 -8.89 22.92 -8.62
N ASP A 402 -8.61 22.69 -9.91
CA ASP A 402 -8.32 21.35 -10.41
C ASP A 402 -7.11 20.76 -9.66
N SER A 403 -7.13 19.45 -9.42
CA SER A 403 -5.97 18.79 -8.80
C SER A 403 -4.83 18.64 -9.80
N ILE A 404 -3.59 18.76 -9.32
CA ILE A 404 -2.40 18.61 -10.17
C ILE A 404 -2.35 17.22 -10.83
N ASP A 405 -2.82 16.17 -10.15
CA ASP A 405 -2.94 14.83 -10.72
C ASP A 405 -3.95 14.76 -11.89
N ASP A 406 -5.10 15.43 -11.76
CA ASP A 406 -6.11 15.48 -12.81
C ASP A 406 -5.61 16.27 -14.02
N VAL A 407 -4.91 17.38 -13.79
CA VAL A 407 -4.29 18.17 -14.87
C VAL A 407 -3.16 17.39 -15.54
N ALA A 408 -2.32 16.68 -14.79
CA ALA A 408 -1.26 15.84 -15.36
C ALA A 408 -1.84 14.74 -16.26
N ARG A 409 -2.97 14.13 -15.87
CA ARG A 409 -3.71 13.20 -16.74
C ARG A 409 -4.18 13.86 -18.03
N LYS A 410 -4.77 15.06 -17.96
CA LYS A 410 -5.21 15.82 -19.15
C LYS A 410 -4.04 16.14 -20.10
N VAL A 411 -2.85 16.43 -19.56
CA VAL A 411 -1.63 16.72 -20.34
C VAL A 411 -1.13 15.51 -21.14
N VAL A 412 -1.14 14.31 -20.54
CA VAL A 412 -0.64 13.08 -21.21
C VAL A 412 -1.45 12.71 -22.46
N HIS A 413 -2.72 13.14 -22.52
CA HIS A 413 -3.60 12.89 -23.67
C HIS A 413 -3.51 13.95 -24.77
N ARG A 414 -2.64 14.96 -24.63
CA ARG A 414 -2.41 15.98 -25.66
C ARG A 414 -1.70 15.39 -26.87
N ARG A 415 -1.89 16.02 -28.04
CA ARG A 415 -1.12 15.66 -29.24
C ARG A 415 0.36 15.97 -29.01
N ARG A 416 1.25 15.19 -29.66
CA ARG A 416 2.70 15.32 -29.48
C ARG A 416 3.24 16.73 -29.81
N SER A 417 2.57 17.46 -30.71
CA SER A 417 2.86 18.86 -31.07
C SER A 417 2.41 19.91 -30.04
N GLU A 418 1.57 19.53 -29.07
CA GLU A 418 0.96 20.39 -28.04
C GLU A 418 1.54 20.09 -26.63
N MET A 419 2.46 19.13 -26.53
CA MET A 419 3.07 18.67 -25.27
C MET A 419 3.90 19.74 -24.56
N TYR A 420 4.38 20.74 -25.29
CA TYR A 420 5.22 21.82 -24.77
C TYR A 420 4.46 23.14 -24.61
N ASP A 421 3.20 23.20 -25.03
CA ASP A 421 2.38 24.40 -24.86
C ASP A 421 1.98 24.54 -23.38
N GLU A 422 1.95 25.77 -22.86
CA GLU A 422 1.49 26.01 -21.49
C GLU A 422 0.00 25.62 -21.33
N ILE A 423 -0.40 25.40 -20.08
CA ILE A 423 -1.78 25.09 -19.69
C ILE A 423 -2.42 26.39 -19.23
N VAL A 424 -3.58 26.74 -19.79
CA VAL A 424 -4.31 27.96 -19.43
C VAL A 424 -5.09 27.71 -18.15
N VAL A 425 -4.91 28.56 -17.14
CA VAL A 425 -5.59 28.45 -15.85
C VAL A 425 -6.72 29.46 -15.77
N LEU A 426 -7.89 28.97 -15.40
CA LEU A 426 -9.11 29.75 -15.25
C LEU A 426 -9.49 29.88 -13.78
N GLU A 427 -10.00 31.05 -13.42
CA GLU A 427 -10.65 31.29 -12.14
C GLU A 427 -12.03 31.88 -12.42
N ASN A 428 -13.10 31.16 -12.04
CA ASN A 428 -14.49 31.54 -12.35
C ASN A 428 -14.73 31.78 -13.86
N GLY A 429 -14.06 31.03 -14.73
CA GLY A 429 -14.17 31.13 -16.19
C GLY A 429 -13.37 32.27 -16.84
N ALA A 430 -12.73 33.14 -16.04
CA ALA A 430 -11.81 34.16 -16.54
C ALA A 430 -10.36 33.67 -16.51
N TYR A 431 -9.53 34.18 -17.42
CA TYR A 431 -8.10 33.89 -17.46
C TYR A 431 -7.39 34.38 -16.18
N SER A 432 -6.71 33.47 -15.49
CA SER A 432 -5.98 33.73 -14.24
C SER A 432 -4.46 33.61 -14.40
N GLY A 433 -4.00 32.72 -15.28
CA GLY A 433 -2.59 32.55 -15.57
C GLY A 433 -2.28 31.31 -16.40
N VAL A 434 -1.03 30.87 -16.36
CA VAL A 434 -0.53 29.69 -17.09
C VAL A 434 0.31 28.80 -16.20
N VAL A 435 0.40 27.52 -16.57
CA VAL A 435 1.26 26.51 -15.93
C VAL A 435 2.06 25.80 -17.01
N SER A 436 3.38 25.69 -16.84
CA SER A 436 4.19 24.85 -17.72
C SER A 436 4.02 23.38 -17.36
N VAL A 437 4.08 22.49 -18.36
CA VAL A 437 4.04 21.04 -18.12
C VAL A 437 5.23 20.59 -17.26
N ARG A 438 6.39 21.26 -17.40
CA ARG A 438 7.58 20.99 -16.59
C ARG A 438 7.31 21.28 -15.11
N ASP A 439 6.77 22.44 -14.79
CA ASP A 439 6.51 22.84 -13.40
C ASP A 439 5.45 21.94 -12.78
N LEU A 440 4.38 21.64 -13.52
CA LEU A 440 3.36 20.69 -13.09
C LEU A 440 3.95 19.32 -12.69
N LEU A 441 4.84 18.76 -13.53
CA LEU A 441 5.49 17.47 -13.28
C LEU A 441 6.55 17.53 -12.17
N HIS A 442 7.29 18.63 -12.06
CA HIS A 442 8.27 18.85 -10.99
C HIS A 442 7.57 18.89 -9.63
N THR A 443 6.51 19.69 -9.49
CA THR A 443 5.78 19.82 -8.22
C THR A 443 5.08 18.51 -7.83
N MET A 444 4.56 17.74 -8.80
CA MET A 444 4.03 16.39 -8.54
C MET A 444 5.10 15.45 -7.97
N THR A 445 6.31 15.49 -8.53
CA THR A 445 7.44 14.64 -8.10
C THR A 445 7.93 15.02 -6.70
N GLU A 446 8.02 16.32 -6.41
CA GLU A 446 8.35 16.82 -5.06
C GLU A 446 7.31 16.44 -4.02
N PHE A 447 6.02 16.54 -4.37
CA PHE A 447 4.93 16.17 -3.48
C PHE A 447 4.90 14.66 -3.20
N GLN A 448 5.11 13.80 -4.19
CA GLN A 448 5.21 12.36 -3.98
C GLN A 448 6.44 11.96 -3.17
N ALA A 449 7.57 12.66 -3.36
CA ALA A 449 8.77 12.48 -2.54
C ALA A 449 8.59 12.94 -1.09
N SER A 450 7.66 13.87 -0.82
CA SER A 450 7.39 14.40 0.51
C SER A 450 6.66 13.41 1.43
N VAL A 451 5.62 12.73 0.95
CA VAL A 451 4.74 11.91 1.80
C VAL A 451 5.44 10.71 2.46
N SER A 452 6.43 10.09 1.82
CA SER A 452 7.14 8.92 2.37
C SER A 452 8.40 9.24 3.20
N ARG A 453 8.97 10.45 3.10
CA ARG A 453 10.20 10.82 3.83
C ARG A 453 9.94 11.41 5.21
N TYR A 454 8.72 11.87 5.47
CA TYR A 454 8.44 12.72 6.64
C TYR A 454 7.63 12.05 7.73
N SER A 455 7.46 10.73 7.71
CA SER A 455 6.89 9.96 8.83
C SER A 455 7.98 9.24 9.62
N ASN A 456 7.76 9.04 10.91
CA ASN A 456 8.69 8.30 11.77
C ASN A 456 8.56 6.79 11.47
N PRO A 457 9.67 6.10 11.15
CA PRO A 457 9.63 4.71 10.67
C PRO A 457 9.18 3.70 11.73
N LEU A 458 9.28 4.03 13.02
CA LEU A 458 8.89 3.14 14.11
C LEU A 458 7.39 3.23 14.41
N THR A 459 6.83 4.46 14.37
CA THR A 459 5.45 4.71 14.83
C THR A 459 4.48 5.09 13.70
N GLY A 460 4.95 5.34 12.49
CA GLY A 460 4.17 5.84 11.35
C GLY A 460 3.68 7.29 11.47
N LEU A 461 3.79 7.90 12.66
CA LEU A 461 3.39 9.29 12.92
C LEU A 461 4.20 10.32 12.12
N PRO A 462 3.61 11.50 11.81
CA PRO A 462 4.32 12.66 11.28
C PRO A 462 5.64 12.94 12.00
N GLY A 463 6.73 13.00 11.24
CA GLY A 463 8.08 13.29 11.69
C GLY A 463 8.35 14.79 11.81
N ARG A 464 9.61 15.12 12.14
CA ARG A 464 10.02 16.50 12.50
C ARG A 464 9.60 17.57 11.49
N MET A 465 9.76 17.29 10.20
CA MET A 465 9.50 18.31 9.17
C MET A 465 8.00 18.66 9.06
N LEU A 466 7.10 17.68 9.12
CA LEU A 466 5.65 17.93 9.08
C LEU A 466 5.17 18.67 10.33
N VAL A 467 5.72 18.32 11.51
CA VAL A 467 5.42 19.04 12.76
C VAL A 467 5.88 20.49 12.67
N GLN A 468 7.08 20.73 12.14
CA GLN A 468 7.61 22.08 11.94
C GLN A 468 6.73 22.91 11.00
N GLN A 469 6.36 22.37 9.84
CA GLN A 469 5.49 23.06 8.88
C GLN A 469 4.13 23.42 9.49
N GLU A 470 3.54 22.54 10.28
CA GLU A 470 2.23 22.82 10.90
C GLU A 470 2.33 23.90 11.99
N ILE A 471 3.41 23.94 12.76
CA ILE A 471 3.67 25.02 13.74
C ILE A 471 3.80 26.36 13.01
N GLU A 472 4.63 26.42 11.98
CA GLU A 472 4.87 27.64 11.18
C GLU A 472 3.57 28.10 10.50
N ARG A 473 2.78 27.17 9.96
CA ARG A 473 1.48 27.46 9.35
C ARG A 473 0.49 28.06 10.35
N ARG A 474 0.35 27.48 11.55
CA ARG A 474 -0.55 28.01 12.59
C ARG A 474 -0.09 29.36 13.11
N GLY A 475 1.21 29.54 13.28
CA GLY A 475 1.82 30.82 13.63
C GLY A 475 1.54 31.91 12.60
N ALA A 476 1.75 31.62 11.31
CA ALA A 476 1.47 32.56 10.22
C ALA A 476 -0.03 32.89 10.07
N ALA A 477 -0.92 31.92 10.33
CA ALA A 477 -2.37 32.10 10.28
C ALA A 477 -2.94 32.85 11.50
N GLY A 478 -2.14 33.12 12.54
CA GLY A 478 -2.58 33.78 13.77
C GLY A 478 -3.65 32.99 14.56
N THR A 479 -3.80 31.70 14.30
CA THR A 479 -4.80 30.86 14.96
C THR A 479 -4.23 30.36 16.30
N PRO A 480 -4.88 30.59 17.44
CA PRO A 480 -4.39 30.10 18.73
C PRO A 480 -4.31 28.57 18.78
N PHE A 481 -3.18 28.04 19.22
CA PHE A 481 -2.93 26.61 19.39
C PHE A 481 -2.03 26.33 20.61
N ALA A 482 -2.14 25.13 21.16
CA ALA A 482 -1.19 24.63 22.14
C ALA A 482 -0.31 23.53 21.56
N LEU A 483 0.92 23.46 22.08
CA LEU A 483 1.90 22.42 21.82
C LEU A 483 2.16 21.64 23.10
N LEU A 484 1.86 20.35 23.08
CA LEU A 484 2.32 19.38 24.08
C LEU A 484 3.58 18.70 23.58
N HIS A 485 4.71 18.94 24.24
CA HIS A 485 5.91 18.13 24.09
C HIS A 485 5.87 16.99 25.10
N VAL A 486 6.09 15.75 24.65
CA VAL A 486 6.04 14.56 25.51
C VAL A 486 7.34 13.79 25.37
N ASP A 487 8.03 13.59 26.48
CA ASP A 487 9.24 12.77 26.58
C ASP A 487 9.02 11.55 27.47
N ILE A 488 9.53 10.41 27.02
CA ILE A 488 9.65 9.20 27.86
C ILE A 488 10.94 9.28 28.68
N ASN A 489 10.82 9.31 30.00
CA ASN A 489 11.94 9.29 30.93
C ASN A 489 12.40 7.86 31.22
N HIS A 490 13.69 7.67 31.51
CA HIS A 490 14.28 6.40 31.94
C HIS A 490 14.17 5.22 30.96
N LEU A 491 13.70 5.44 29.71
CA LEU A 491 13.60 4.38 28.69
C LEU A 491 14.95 3.69 28.41
N ARG A 492 16.08 4.40 28.55
CA ARG A 492 17.42 3.80 28.41
C ARG A 492 17.65 2.68 29.43
N HIS A 493 17.37 2.95 30.71
CA HIS A 493 17.53 1.96 31.78
C HIS A 493 16.56 0.79 31.60
N TYR A 494 15.35 1.08 31.12
CA TYR A 494 14.40 0.05 30.74
C TYR A 494 14.93 -0.84 29.60
N ASN A 495 15.52 -0.26 28.56
CA ASN A 495 16.11 -1.01 27.45
C ASN A 495 17.34 -1.82 27.87
N GLU A 496 18.15 -1.30 28.79
CA GLU A 496 19.29 -2.02 29.37
C GLU A 496 18.85 -3.28 30.13
N ARG A 497 17.66 -3.24 30.75
CA ARG A 497 17.12 -4.35 31.53
C ARG A 497 16.25 -5.33 30.73
N TYR A 498 15.53 -4.84 29.72
CA TYR A 498 14.50 -5.61 29.01
C TYR A 498 14.70 -5.70 27.49
N GLY A 499 15.73 -5.05 26.93
CA GLY A 499 16.05 -5.06 25.51
C GLY A 499 15.31 -3.98 24.69
N PHE A 500 15.90 -3.62 23.55
CA PHE A 500 15.39 -2.54 22.69
C PHE A 500 13.99 -2.78 22.13
N GLY A 501 13.63 -4.03 21.80
CA GLY A 501 12.28 -4.35 21.32
C GLY A 501 11.18 -4.05 22.35
N ARG A 502 11.49 -4.16 23.65
CA ARG A 502 10.57 -3.76 24.73
C ARG A 502 10.47 -2.25 24.86
N GLY A 503 11.56 -1.55 24.63
CA GLY A 503 11.55 -0.10 24.46
C GLY A 503 10.64 0.36 23.33
N ASP A 504 10.74 -0.30 22.18
CA ASP A 504 9.92 -0.02 21.00
C ASP A 504 8.42 -0.28 21.25
N GLU A 505 8.07 -1.30 22.05
CA GLU A 505 6.70 -1.53 22.51
C GLU A 505 6.18 -0.33 23.34
N ILE A 506 6.99 0.25 24.23
CA ILE A 506 6.62 1.45 25.01
C ILE A 506 6.46 2.67 24.11
N ILE A 507 7.37 2.87 23.15
CA ILE A 507 7.32 3.98 22.19
C ILE A 507 6.04 3.89 21.35
N ASN A 508 5.73 2.72 20.81
CA ASN A 508 4.51 2.49 20.02
C ASN A 508 3.24 2.64 20.87
N MET A 509 3.26 2.15 22.12
CA MET A 509 2.14 2.32 23.05
C MET A 509 1.87 3.79 23.36
N LEU A 510 2.92 4.60 23.55
CA LEU A 510 2.76 6.04 23.74
C LEU A 510 2.20 6.70 22.48
N ALA A 511 2.71 6.34 21.29
CA ALA A 511 2.21 6.83 20.01
C ALA A 511 0.70 6.57 19.84
N GLU A 512 0.25 5.36 20.15
CA GLU A 512 -1.18 5.00 20.15
C GLU A 512 -1.97 5.80 21.20
N THR A 513 -1.42 5.98 22.39
CA THR A 513 -2.05 6.70 23.50
C THR A 513 -2.28 8.17 23.16
N LEU A 514 -1.25 8.84 22.64
CA LEU A 514 -1.32 10.22 22.16
C LEU A 514 -2.35 10.35 21.03
N SER A 515 -2.30 9.45 20.05
CA SER A 515 -3.21 9.46 18.89
C SER A 515 -4.66 9.20 19.28
N SER A 516 -4.90 8.35 20.28
CA SER A 516 -6.24 8.09 20.79
C SER A 516 -6.79 9.29 21.58
N ALA A 517 -5.98 9.84 22.50
CA ALA A 517 -6.39 10.97 23.33
C ALA A 517 -6.67 12.22 22.47
N ALA A 518 -5.78 12.53 21.53
CA ALA A 518 -5.93 13.63 20.58
C ALA A 518 -7.21 13.50 19.73
N ARG A 519 -7.49 12.31 19.17
CA ARG A 519 -8.72 12.07 18.42
C ARG A 519 -9.99 12.20 19.27
N SER A 520 -9.95 11.72 20.51
CA SER A 520 -11.13 11.77 21.39
C SER A 520 -11.49 13.18 21.86
N LEU A 521 -10.49 14.05 22.03
CA LEU A 521 -10.67 15.38 22.61
C LEU A 521 -10.76 16.49 21.56
N ASP A 522 -10.09 16.33 20.41
CA ASP A 522 -9.97 17.37 19.39
C ASP A 522 -9.58 16.78 18.02
N ALA A 523 -10.49 16.00 17.40
CA ALA A 523 -10.22 15.33 16.13
C ALA A 523 -9.94 16.27 14.95
N GLN A 524 -10.50 17.49 14.96
CA GLN A 524 -10.42 18.42 13.83
C GLN A 524 -9.15 19.28 13.84
N HIS A 525 -8.57 19.54 15.02
CA HIS A 525 -7.42 20.43 15.14
C HIS A 525 -6.18 19.77 15.73
N SER A 526 -6.25 18.48 16.07
CA SER A 526 -5.09 17.77 16.60
C SER A 526 -4.14 17.23 15.53
N LEU A 527 -2.83 17.44 15.72
CA LEU A 527 -1.77 16.75 15.00
C LEU A 527 -0.86 16.07 16.02
N VAL A 528 -0.65 14.76 15.89
CA VAL A 528 0.32 14.01 16.70
C VAL A 528 1.54 13.69 15.86
N GLY A 529 2.74 13.96 16.37
CA GLY A 529 3.99 13.71 15.68
C GLY A 529 5.04 13.04 16.55
N HIS A 530 5.97 12.33 15.91
CA HIS A 530 7.10 11.66 16.55
C HIS A 530 8.41 12.19 15.97
N LEU A 531 9.09 13.05 16.73
CA LEU A 531 10.29 13.77 16.29
C LEU A 531 11.55 12.90 16.26
N GLY A 532 11.56 11.78 16.99
CA GLY A 532 12.63 10.79 17.05
C GLY A 532 13.00 10.38 18.47
N GLY A 533 13.40 9.11 18.64
CA GLY A 533 13.76 8.52 19.93
C GLY A 533 12.58 8.50 20.89
N VAL A 534 12.66 9.31 21.95
CA VAL A 534 11.62 9.41 23.00
C VAL A 534 10.75 10.66 22.88
N ASN A 535 10.96 11.48 21.83
CA ASN A 535 10.38 12.83 21.73
C ASN A 535 9.13 12.84 20.85
N PHE A 536 7.98 13.15 21.45
CA PHE A 536 6.69 13.29 20.79
C PHE A 536 6.16 14.72 20.90
N VAL A 537 5.31 15.10 19.95
CA VAL A 537 4.61 16.38 19.97
C VAL A 537 3.13 16.18 19.65
N VAL A 538 2.26 16.91 20.35
CA VAL A 538 0.86 17.07 19.96
C VAL A 538 0.54 18.54 19.82
N LEU A 539 0.02 18.93 18.65
CA LEU A 539 -0.60 20.24 18.45
C LEU A 539 -2.09 20.08 18.66
N CYS A 540 -2.74 20.96 19.42
CA CYS A 540 -4.17 20.92 19.71
C CYS A 540 -4.71 22.33 20.00
N ALA A 541 -6.02 22.46 20.22
CA ALA A 541 -6.61 23.69 20.74
C ALA A 541 -6.12 24.00 22.17
N GLU A 542 -5.86 25.27 22.49
CA GLU A 542 -5.31 25.68 23.80
C GLU A 542 -6.18 25.24 24.98
N GLN A 543 -7.49 25.22 24.82
CA GLN A 543 -8.44 24.85 25.87
C GLN A 543 -8.39 23.34 26.21
N ARG A 544 -7.73 22.53 25.36
CA ARG A 544 -7.65 21.07 25.52
C ARG A 544 -6.29 20.61 26.06
N VAL A 545 -5.33 21.52 26.21
CA VAL A 545 -3.94 21.23 26.59
C VAL A 545 -3.84 20.42 27.89
N GLU A 546 -4.56 20.83 28.94
CA GLU A 546 -4.54 20.17 30.25
C GLU A 546 -5.29 18.84 30.23
N GLN A 547 -6.47 18.80 29.60
CA GLN A 547 -7.28 17.59 29.48
C GLN A 547 -6.52 16.50 28.73
N LEU A 548 -5.80 16.89 27.67
CA LEU A 548 -4.98 15.99 26.88
C LEU A 548 -3.77 15.50 27.68
N ALA A 549 -3.06 16.38 28.40
CA ALA A 549 -1.94 15.98 29.25
C ALA A 549 -2.36 14.97 30.32
N THR A 550 -3.45 15.26 31.05
CA THR A 550 -3.97 14.39 32.10
C THR A 550 -4.43 13.04 31.55
N ALA A 551 -5.14 13.03 30.41
CA ALA A 551 -5.59 11.80 29.76
C ALA A 551 -4.40 10.93 29.31
N VAL A 552 -3.38 11.54 28.70
CA VAL A 552 -2.18 10.84 28.22
C VAL A 552 -1.38 10.26 29.38
N ILE A 553 -1.12 11.04 30.43
CA ILE A 553 -0.39 10.57 31.62
C ILE A 553 -1.14 9.40 32.27
N GLY A 554 -2.44 9.57 32.54
CA GLY A 554 -3.23 8.53 33.20
C GLY A 554 -3.37 7.24 32.38
N GLU A 555 -3.52 7.35 31.06
CA GLU A 555 -3.58 6.18 30.17
C GLU A 555 -2.23 5.47 30.07
N PHE A 556 -1.14 6.24 29.95
CA PHE A 556 0.20 5.69 29.87
C PHE A 556 0.57 4.95 31.16
N GLU A 557 0.40 5.57 32.33
CA GLU A 557 0.73 4.94 33.62
C GLU A 557 -0.06 3.64 33.85
N ARG A 558 -1.34 3.62 33.47
CA ARG A 558 -2.16 2.41 33.58
C ARG A 558 -1.67 1.29 32.66
N LYS A 559 -1.33 1.62 31.41
CA LYS A 559 -0.84 0.63 30.45
C LYS A 559 0.53 0.10 30.86
N VAL A 560 1.44 0.96 31.30
CA VAL A 560 2.75 0.56 31.84
C VAL A 560 2.56 -0.36 33.06
N ALA A 561 1.69 0.00 34.02
CA ALA A 561 1.41 -0.87 35.17
C ALA A 561 0.86 -2.25 34.77
N SER A 562 -0.01 -2.32 33.75
CA SER A 562 -0.58 -3.59 33.28
C SER A 562 0.44 -4.53 32.62
N LEU A 563 1.51 -3.99 32.05
CA LEU A 563 2.61 -4.80 31.50
C LEU A 563 3.43 -5.49 32.59
N HIS A 564 3.50 -4.91 33.80
CA HIS A 564 4.27 -5.44 34.93
C HIS A 564 3.48 -6.48 35.73
N VAL A 565 2.16 -6.31 35.90
CA VAL A 565 1.30 -7.26 36.66
C VAL A 565 1.18 -8.63 35.96
N SER A 566 1.39 -8.69 34.66
CA SER A 566 1.18 -9.92 33.87
C SER A 566 2.39 -10.86 33.83
N ARG A 567 3.47 -10.61 34.61
CA ARG A 567 4.70 -11.42 34.58
C ARG A 567 5.26 -11.65 35.98
N GLU A 568 5.31 -12.90 36.42
CA GLU A 568 6.10 -13.34 37.57
C GLU A 568 7.59 -13.10 37.28
N LEU A 569 8.15 -12.02 37.83
CA LEU A 569 9.59 -11.78 37.90
C LEU A 569 9.92 -11.37 39.34
N PRO A 570 11.11 -11.74 39.86
CA PRO A 570 11.46 -11.50 41.24
C PRO A 570 11.46 -10.00 41.54
N LEU A 571 10.58 -9.61 42.45
CA LEU A 571 10.45 -8.27 42.99
C LEU A 571 11.75 -7.97 43.77
N ILE A 572 12.68 -7.20 43.19
CA ILE A 572 13.67 -6.49 44.03
C ILE A 572 12.98 -5.24 44.51
N GLU A 573 12.63 -5.28 45.79
CA GLU A 573 11.89 -4.25 46.53
C GLU A 573 12.62 -2.90 46.52
N ALA A 574 12.12 -1.95 45.73
CA ALA A 574 12.32 -0.52 45.98
C ALA A 574 11.04 0.02 46.63
N HIS A 575 10.96 -0.06 47.95
CA HIS A 575 9.85 0.45 48.74
C HIS A 575 9.86 1.99 48.78
N THR A 576 8.79 2.63 48.29
CA THR A 576 8.43 4.00 48.67
C THR A 576 7.58 3.99 49.95
N PRO A 577 7.47 5.11 50.70
CA PRO A 577 6.63 5.22 51.90
C PRO A 577 5.13 4.93 51.68
N THR A 578 4.71 4.73 50.42
CA THR A 578 3.33 4.50 49.99
C THR A 578 3.04 3.05 49.56
N GLY A 579 4.04 2.15 49.64
CA GLY A 579 3.87 0.72 49.31
C GLY A 579 3.68 0.42 47.82
N ARG A 580 3.94 1.37 46.91
CA ARG A 580 3.95 1.14 45.45
C ARG A 580 5.39 1.06 44.93
N PRO A 581 5.69 0.11 44.00
CA PRO A 581 6.98 0.10 43.30
C PRO A 581 7.14 1.38 42.48
N ASP A 582 8.34 1.97 42.47
CA ASP A 582 8.67 3.12 41.63
C ASP A 582 8.42 2.75 40.14
N PRO A 583 7.73 3.59 39.34
CA PRO A 583 7.52 3.31 37.93
C PRO A 583 8.86 3.34 37.17
N GLU A 584 9.20 2.24 36.48
CA GLU A 584 10.47 2.11 35.75
C GLU A 584 10.59 3.07 34.54
N VAL A 585 9.46 3.57 34.05
CA VAL A 585 9.35 4.54 32.94
C VAL A 585 8.25 5.55 33.26
N THR A 586 8.53 6.84 33.09
CA THR A 586 7.59 7.95 33.36
C THR A 586 7.52 8.92 32.19
N LEU A 587 6.52 9.81 32.18
CA LEU A 587 6.40 10.86 31.16
C LEU A 587 6.75 12.24 31.69
N THR A 588 7.47 13.01 30.88
CA THR A 588 7.53 14.47 31.03
C THR A 588 6.67 15.09 29.94
N VAL A 589 5.59 15.78 30.33
CA VAL A 589 4.70 16.50 29.42
C VAL A 589 4.89 18.01 29.63
N ILE A 590 5.10 18.76 28.56
CA ILE A 590 5.25 20.22 28.60
C ILE A 590 4.26 20.83 27.62
N GLY A 591 3.26 21.54 28.14
CA GLY A 591 2.31 22.33 27.37
C GLY A 591 2.79 23.77 27.20
N LEU A 592 2.72 24.27 25.97
CA LEU A 592 2.97 25.68 25.63
C LEU A 592 1.75 26.22 24.87
N CYS A 593 1.18 27.33 25.33
CA CYS A 593 0.07 28.00 24.64
C CYS A 593 0.59 29.15 23.79
N SER A 594 0.25 29.19 22.50
CA SER A 594 0.65 30.24 21.55
C SER A 594 0.19 31.64 21.94
N SER A 595 -0.89 31.77 22.71
CA SER A 595 -1.43 33.04 23.20
C SER A 595 -0.63 33.63 24.36
N ARG A 596 0.12 32.79 25.09
CA ARG A 596 0.91 33.17 26.28
C ARG A 596 2.40 33.15 26.01
N THR A 597 2.82 32.31 25.08
CA THR A 597 4.20 32.07 24.68
C THR A 597 4.31 32.38 23.19
N ALA A 598 5.20 33.28 22.78
CA ALA A 598 5.42 33.55 21.36
C ALA A 598 6.07 32.32 20.69
N LEU A 599 5.28 31.55 19.92
CA LEU A 599 5.71 30.35 19.21
C LEU A 599 5.66 30.52 17.66
N PRO A 600 6.28 31.57 17.08
CA PRO A 600 6.18 31.80 15.63
C PRO A 600 6.99 30.78 14.81
N THR A 601 7.98 30.11 15.42
CA THR A 601 8.89 29.20 14.71
C THR A 601 9.24 27.99 15.57
N PHE A 602 9.65 26.89 14.92
CA PHE A 602 10.10 25.68 15.59
C PHE A 602 11.36 25.91 16.48
N SER A 603 12.22 26.87 16.11
CA SER A 603 13.38 27.24 16.93
C SER A 603 12.99 27.92 18.25
N ALA A 604 11.98 28.80 18.22
CA ALA A 604 11.43 29.43 19.42
C ALA A 604 10.80 28.41 20.39
N VAL A 605 10.11 27.41 19.84
CA VAL A 605 9.59 26.25 20.59
C VAL A 605 10.75 25.50 21.28
N ALA A 606 11.80 25.13 20.54
CA ALA A 606 12.91 24.35 21.07
C ALA A 606 13.67 25.07 22.20
N SER A 607 13.89 26.39 22.06
CA SER A 607 14.49 27.23 23.10
C SER A 607 13.65 27.24 24.37
N THR A 608 12.33 27.42 24.23
CA THR A 608 11.38 27.48 25.35
C THR A 608 11.25 26.12 26.05
N LEU A 609 11.17 25.02 25.29
CA LEU A 609 11.13 23.67 25.82
C LEU A 609 12.39 23.34 26.64
N SER A 610 13.56 23.78 26.18
CA SER A 610 14.83 23.52 26.89
C SER A 610 14.87 24.16 28.28
N ARG A 611 14.21 25.31 28.47
CA ARG A 611 14.06 25.98 29.76
C ARG A 611 13.20 25.16 30.73
N PHE A 612 12.09 24.61 30.25
CA PHE A 612 11.14 23.87 31.09
C PHE A 612 11.51 22.40 31.31
N LYS A 613 12.21 21.76 30.35
CA LYS A 613 12.75 20.40 30.52
C LYS A 613 13.67 20.28 31.74
N ARG A 614 14.44 21.32 32.08
CA ARG A 614 15.30 21.33 33.28
C ARG A 614 14.51 21.21 34.58
N ALA A 615 13.31 21.78 34.65
CA ALA A 615 12.49 21.75 35.86
C ALA A 615 11.87 20.37 36.14
N ALA A 616 11.62 19.58 35.09
CA ALA A 616 10.98 18.26 35.20
C ALA A 616 11.96 17.07 35.23
N ARG A 617 13.25 17.28 34.89
CA ARG A 617 14.25 16.22 34.65
C ARG A 617 14.57 15.31 35.85
N ASN A 618 14.20 15.72 37.07
CA ASN A 618 14.54 15.01 38.31
C ASN A 618 13.32 14.40 39.03
N LEU A 619 12.13 14.43 38.42
CA LEU A 619 10.92 13.87 39.02
C LEU A 619 10.85 12.37 38.80
N ARG A 620 10.62 11.60 39.87
CA ARG A 620 10.42 10.13 39.82
C ARG A 620 9.00 9.72 39.40
N MET A 621 8.20 10.65 38.92
CA MET A 621 6.80 10.44 38.55
C MET A 621 6.50 11.21 37.27
N SER A 622 5.42 10.84 36.59
CA SER A 622 4.99 11.59 35.42
C SER A 622 4.61 13.02 35.82
N SER A 623 4.96 13.98 34.98
CA SER A 623 4.79 15.40 35.27
C SER A 623 4.21 16.16 34.09
N PHE A 624 3.48 17.22 34.39
CA PHE A 624 2.96 18.15 33.40
C PHE A 624 3.37 19.58 33.77
N VAL A 625 3.99 20.28 32.82
CA VAL A 625 4.33 21.70 32.96
C VAL A 625 3.53 22.49 31.94
N LEU A 626 2.73 23.46 32.38
CA LEU A 626 2.00 24.36 31.48
C LEU A 626 2.56 25.77 31.58
N ASP A 627 3.16 26.27 30.49
CA ASP A 627 3.73 27.62 30.40
C ASP A 627 4.65 28.03 31.58
N GLY A 628 5.27 27.04 32.25
CA GLY A 628 6.19 27.24 33.38
C GLY A 628 5.64 26.90 34.77
N ASN A 629 4.34 26.61 34.90
CA ASN A 629 3.75 26.09 36.14
C ASN A 629 3.82 24.56 36.15
N LEU A 630 4.51 23.98 37.13
CA LEU A 630 4.67 22.54 37.29
C LEU A 630 3.49 21.95 38.07
N MET A 631 2.90 20.88 37.53
CA MET A 631 1.94 20.02 38.22
C MET A 631 2.41 18.56 38.16
N THR A 632 2.27 17.84 39.27
CA THR A 632 2.66 16.42 39.37
C THR A 632 1.45 15.50 39.20
N SER A 633 1.65 14.24 38.81
CA SER A 633 0.53 13.28 38.63
C SER A 633 -0.33 13.09 39.89
N GLY A 634 0.21 13.35 41.09
CA GLY A 634 -0.54 13.33 42.35
C GLY A 634 -1.51 14.50 42.55
N GLU A 635 -1.35 15.59 41.80
CA GLU A 635 -2.24 16.76 41.80
C GLU A 635 -3.23 16.75 40.63
N LEU A 636 -2.86 16.07 39.53
CA LEU A 636 -3.64 16.00 38.29
C LEU A 636 -4.73 14.92 38.28
N LEU A 637 -4.59 13.88 39.10
CA LEU A 637 -5.53 12.76 39.18
C LEU A 637 -6.38 12.91 40.46
N PRO A 638 -7.73 12.79 40.39
CA PRO A 638 -8.56 12.85 41.58
C PRO A 638 -8.14 11.74 42.56
N ARG A 639 -7.87 12.12 43.82
CA ARG A 639 -7.63 11.16 44.91
C ARG A 639 -8.81 10.19 44.93
N ARG A 640 -8.57 8.91 44.62
CA ARG A 640 -9.55 7.86 44.88
C ARG A 640 -9.81 7.88 46.38
N ILE A 641 -11.00 8.33 46.77
CA ILE A 641 -11.55 8.05 48.10
C ILE A 641 -11.64 6.53 48.18
N GLY A 642 -11.04 5.97 49.23
CA GLY A 642 -10.88 4.53 49.44
C GLY A 642 -12.19 3.78 49.57
#